data_AF-A0A0G1Q4E1-F1
#
_entry.id   AF-A0A0G1Q4E1-F1
#
_cell.length_a   1.000
_cell.length_b   1.000
_cell.length_c   1.000
_cell.angle_alpha   90.00
_cell.angle_beta   90.00
_cell.angle_gamma   90.00
#
_symmetry.space_group_name_H-M   'P 1'
#
loop_
_entity.id
_entity.type
_entity.pdbx_description
1 polymer ?
#
loop_
_entity_poly.entity_id
_entity_poly.type
_entity_poly.pdbx_seq_one_letter_code
_entity_poly.pdbx_strand_id
1 'polypeptide(L)'
;MVKKLKFLVKLCLLWGGILAVYLLFSIYQDIRENKLLNYNDTYTSSEVEVKPEYKSDTTFNYVFKITSHDNYLGSITFKYFRLKGVPGQVIFRLREINRPEWYAENRYDFSYFNNDDNYSFGFPVVPDSKDKEFIVEFETVTQNLSQRLNYLDLKAAPILTAKYVFPRATVYKSPKLMASILLNRSVSVVDRLDLVRVGFITLGLAALSVIILNRQEPGGQHRIKIRPKDLQKNVQVLGYWTNKINPFFVPAGILVFLSIAFISGNFPLAERLAVYLWITLFGSAIFFVVQRLFLSRLHKLKAFITLVSINTISIVDDLLTKKLLILAGVLYIIISGLSSTYYLGGDDSRLFYVYPYEFLINYSSKIVSDTGVSQLTNLIPPPSLSAFVVILVGLKKILPMFNLQALLYSINIVGGFWAFYLLLSYLLRPESKHERVITALASFMYVFSMFNFYTIFNSRLVAEYLISLYPLSLLLGIKAIRAGKFYLLVLAVLIWSVFNFVSVTFPIFGAVLLTTLPLLILATWNYKKRLVMYLLGTGLLLGILNFHWLVFIPYTNLSQPLPGSSTPNLTSTEFREQNETGIKTVSEINNSFFPLLNSYHQKIQQNFHWPQLPIYNSWYLKFLPLGLVLIAVVIWAGITVEKDKFKIPLYVAAVANFVLAIYFFTVDIGPWGISLFLWLTNNIPGFVIFRNMYDKFAYAVSFQWALILAVSLSILIKSIKIDRHKFYLLFVTLLIAVINAKPFLLGEFEKLPYWTTLNSYDGIKAFNDDYAQLLNYIKNQETTGRYLSLPLLTGNSVIIEDQFQKNHYYAGVSPLLLLTGKNDLSGLISFSNKSTDVYRWIEKREYDNFGKLQQQLNTQYVIVNNSISTDLQSSFMFSDRLYGLQSPEFIASVLGPKIADFGRRYSLYEISPRYTSSKIYIADDPGVFANQRTILSYTKIASQEYRIKISQLSHVQTLVFLDPYLKGWQLRTPSGKVVFDNSHEQVFGYANSWKLDPLDIKVDLDKTDYVVDDQSRVGLDLRLYFQPYDYYVPSQTISVGAYLLAAVYVIWSFLKPKRAWRS
;
A
#
# COMPACT_ATOMS: atom_id res chain seq x y z
N MET A 1 -50.32 -36.35 -25.23
CA MET A 1 -49.68 -35.38 -26.14
C MET A 1 -50.22 -33.96 -25.95
N VAL A 2 -51.54 -33.74 -26.05
CA VAL A 2 -52.20 -32.42 -25.94
C VAL A 2 -51.84 -31.62 -24.69
N LYS A 3 -51.74 -32.25 -23.51
CA LYS A 3 -51.32 -31.56 -22.26
C LYS A 3 -49.84 -31.11 -22.28
N LYS A 4 -48.95 -31.84 -22.97
CA LYS A 4 -47.53 -31.48 -23.11
C LYS A 4 -47.35 -30.33 -24.11
N LEU A 5 -48.13 -30.33 -25.19
CA LEU A 5 -48.15 -29.23 -26.16
C LEU A 5 -48.75 -27.95 -25.55
N LYS A 6 -49.84 -28.06 -24.76
CA LYS A 6 -50.40 -26.92 -24.02
C LYS A 6 -49.42 -26.36 -22.97
N PHE A 7 -48.57 -27.18 -22.38
CA PHE A 7 -47.52 -26.71 -21.47
C PHE A 7 -46.40 -25.97 -22.21
N LEU A 8 -45.93 -26.51 -23.34
CA LEU A 8 -44.94 -25.85 -24.20
C LEU A 8 -45.42 -24.51 -24.74
N VAL A 9 -46.67 -24.44 -25.22
CA VAL A 9 -47.27 -23.18 -25.71
C VAL A 9 -47.43 -22.17 -24.58
N LYS A 10 -47.87 -22.59 -23.38
CA LYS A 10 -47.95 -21.71 -22.21
C LYS A 10 -46.58 -21.24 -21.73
N LEU A 11 -45.56 -22.09 -21.83
CA LEU A 11 -44.18 -21.74 -21.46
C LEU A 11 -43.59 -20.74 -22.47
N CYS A 12 -43.80 -20.94 -23.78
CA CYS A 12 -43.40 -19.98 -24.81
C CYS A 12 -44.12 -18.64 -24.67
N LEU A 13 -45.43 -18.63 -24.37
CA LEU A 13 -46.18 -17.39 -24.14
C LEU A 13 -45.75 -16.68 -22.85
N LEU A 14 -45.44 -17.41 -21.79
CA LEU A 14 -44.90 -16.85 -20.55
C LEU A 14 -43.51 -16.24 -20.78
N TRP A 15 -42.64 -16.92 -21.54
CA TRP A 15 -41.32 -16.40 -21.90
C TRP A 15 -41.40 -15.17 -22.80
N GLY A 16 -42.30 -15.18 -23.78
CA GLY A 16 -42.59 -14.00 -24.60
C GLY A 16 -43.08 -12.81 -23.77
N GLY A 17 -43.93 -13.06 -22.76
CA GLY A 17 -44.40 -12.04 -21.83
C GLY A 17 -43.31 -11.47 -20.93
N ILE A 18 -42.39 -12.30 -20.42
CA ILE A 18 -41.27 -11.85 -19.58
C ILE A 18 -40.27 -11.01 -20.39
N LEU A 19 -39.99 -11.43 -21.63
CA LEU A 19 -39.16 -10.65 -22.56
C LEU A 19 -39.79 -9.29 -22.89
N ALA A 20 -41.12 -9.26 -23.10
CA ALA A 20 -41.85 -8.02 -23.33
C ALA A 20 -41.80 -7.08 -22.11
N VAL A 21 -41.98 -7.61 -20.89
CA VAL A 21 -41.92 -6.82 -19.64
C VAL A 21 -40.51 -6.26 -19.40
N TYR A 22 -39.47 -7.05 -19.68
CA TYR A 22 -38.08 -6.59 -19.58
C TYR A 22 -37.77 -5.46 -20.58
N LEU A 23 -38.21 -5.62 -21.83
CA LEU A 23 -38.11 -4.56 -22.85
C LEU A 23 -38.82 -3.28 -22.41
N LEU A 24 -40.05 -3.40 -21.89
CA LEU A 24 -40.82 -2.27 -21.40
C LEU A 24 -40.17 -1.59 -20.17
N PHE A 25 -39.56 -2.35 -19.26
CA PHE A 25 -38.87 -1.80 -18.08
C PHE A 25 -37.55 -1.12 -18.42
N SER A 26 -36.78 -1.67 -19.36
CA SER A 26 -35.56 -1.03 -19.87
C SER A 26 -35.89 0.30 -20.56
N ILE A 27 -36.96 0.32 -21.36
CA ILE A 27 -37.49 1.54 -21.97
C ILE A 27 -37.89 2.56 -20.88
N TYR A 28 -38.57 2.12 -19.81
CA TYR A 28 -38.98 3.00 -18.72
C TYR A 28 -37.82 3.66 -17.94
N GLN A 29 -36.76 2.91 -17.60
CA GLN A 29 -35.60 3.47 -16.90
C GLN A 29 -34.85 4.50 -17.75
N ASP A 30 -34.72 4.23 -19.05
CA ASP A 30 -34.13 5.17 -19.99
C ASP A 30 -34.99 6.44 -20.14
N ILE A 31 -36.33 6.33 -20.07
CA ILE A 31 -37.25 7.49 -20.02
C ILE A 31 -36.96 8.32 -18.76
N ARG A 32 -36.85 7.66 -17.61
CA ARG A 32 -36.68 8.31 -16.30
C ARG A 32 -35.36 9.08 -16.16
N GLU A 33 -34.25 8.52 -16.65
CA GLU A 33 -32.93 9.15 -16.55
C GLU A 33 -32.65 10.18 -17.67
N ASN A 34 -33.66 10.51 -18.49
CA ASN A 34 -33.51 11.30 -19.73
C ASN A 34 -32.48 10.72 -20.71
N LYS A 35 -32.14 9.43 -20.58
CA LYS A 35 -31.23 8.74 -21.50
C LYS A 35 -31.91 8.38 -22.80
N LEU A 36 -33.25 8.30 -22.82
CA LEU A 36 -34.04 7.98 -24.00
C LEU A 36 -33.92 9.04 -25.12
N LEU A 37 -33.65 10.28 -24.75
CA LEU A 37 -33.53 11.42 -25.67
C LEU A 37 -32.09 11.65 -26.15
N ASN A 38 -31.15 10.83 -25.66
CA ASN A 38 -29.73 10.97 -25.87
C ASN A 38 -29.21 9.71 -26.60
N TYR A 39 -29.04 9.79 -27.92
CA TYR A 39 -28.50 8.70 -28.74
C TYR A 39 -27.01 8.96 -29.02
N ASN A 40 -26.15 7.96 -28.80
CA ASN A 40 -24.71 8.08 -29.08
C ASN A 40 -24.39 7.26 -30.32
N ASP A 41 -23.67 7.84 -31.26
CA ASP A 41 -23.11 7.15 -32.41
C ASP A 41 -21.59 7.27 -32.39
N THR A 42 -20.91 6.15 -32.60
CA THR A 42 -19.44 6.09 -32.47
C THR A 42 -18.82 5.92 -33.84
N TYR A 43 -18.06 6.92 -34.27
CA TYR A 43 -17.34 6.85 -35.53
C TYR A 43 -16.09 5.99 -35.35
N THR A 44 -15.88 5.10 -36.31
CA THR A 44 -14.66 4.30 -36.36
C THR A 44 -13.52 5.10 -37.00
N SER A 45 -12.28 4.75 -36.71
CA SER A 45 -11.10 5.50 -37.17
C SER A 45 -10.96 5.62 -38.69
N SER A 46 -11.64 4.76 -39.46
CA SER A 46 -11.67 4.80 -40.93
C SER A 46 -12.56 5.90 -41.50
N GLU A 47 -13.47 6.46 -40.71
CA GLU A 47 -14.46 7.46 -41.15
C GLU A 47 -14.05 8.89 -40.81
N VAL A 48 -12.91 9.06 -40.14
CA VAL A 48 -12.42 10.35 -39.64
C VAL A 48 -11.10 10.68 -40.35
N GLU A 49 -11.15 11.59 -41.32
CA GLU A 49 -9.94 12.15 -41.94
C GLU A 49 -9.34 13.18 -40.97
N VAL A 50 -8.18 12.84 -40.38
CA VAL A 50 -7.46 13.75 -39.46
C VAL A 50 -6.40 14.50 -40.26
N LYS A 51 -6.55 15.81 -40.40
CA LYS A 51 -5.51 16.69 -40.94
C LYS A 51 -4.96 17.56 -39.82
N PRO A 52 -3.78 17.23 -39.25
CA PRO A 52 -3.10 18.17 -38.37
C PRO A 52 -2.60 19.35 -39.20
N GLU A 53 -3.14 20.54 -38.95
CA GLU A 53 -2.66 21.78 -39.56
C GLU A 53 -1.86 22.58 -38.53
N TYR A 54 -0.61 22.89 -38.86
CA TYR A 54 0.24 23.73 -38.03
C TYR A 54 0.13 25.19 -38.52
N LYS A 55 -0.53 26.04 -37.75
CA LYS A 55 -0.61 27.48 -38.01
C LYS A 55 0.14 28.26 -36.94
N SER A 56 1.26 28.88 -37.30
CA SER A 56 2.09 29.75 -36.44
C SER A 56 2.56 29.15 -35.09
N ASP A 57 3.47 29.84 -34.40
CA ASP A 57 4.20 29.33 -33.22
C ASP A 57 3.34 29.21 -31.94
N THR A 58 2.02 29.40 -32.02
CA THR A 58 1.11 29.58 -30.88
C THR A 58 -0.18 28.76 -30.94
N THR A 59 -0.50 28.14 -32.08
CA THR A 59 -1.74 27.36 -32.23
C THR A 59 -1.48 25.98 -32.83
N PHE A 60 -2.06 24.95 -32.21
CA PHE A 60 -2.10 23.60 -32.78
C PHE A 60 -3.54 23.29 -33.18
N ASN A 61 -3.77 22.91 -34.45
CA ASN A 61 -5.12 22.66 -34.96
C ASN A 61 -5.32 21.20 -35.40
N TYR A 62 -6.35 20.55 -34.84
CA TYR A 62 -6.88 19.28 -35.35
C TYR A 62 -8.22 19.51 -36.03
N VAL A 63 -8.27 19.21 -37.31
CA VAL A 63 -9.50 19.26 -38.10
C VAL A 63 -9.99 17.85 -38.35
N PHE A 64 -11.24 17.58 -37.94
CA PHE A 64 -11.95 16.34 -38.19
C PHE A 64 -13.12 16.62 -39.12
N LYS A 65 -13.28 15.78 -40.13
CA LYS A 65 -14.51 15.74 -40.93
C LYS A 65 -15.38 14.60 -40.39
N ILE A 66 -16.62 14.91 -40.01
CA ILE A 66 -17.61 13.93 -39.57
C ILE A 66 -18.90 14.08 -40.38
N THR A 67 -19.57 12.98 -40.68
CA THR A 67 -20.90 13.01 -41.30
C THR A 67 -21.92 12.62 -40.24
N SER A 68 -22.83 13.53 -39.93
CA SER A 68 -23.84 13.29 -38.90
C SER A 68 -24.89 12.31 -39.39
N HIS A 69 -24.97 11.12 -38.79
CA HIS A 69 -25.90 10.06 -39.21
C HIS A 69 -27.35 10.26 -38.75
N ASP A 70 -27.61 11.20 -37.83
CA ASP A 70 -28.95 11.53 -37.37
C ASP A 70 -29.15 13.03 -37.18
N ASN A 71 -30.40 13.42 -36.94
CA ASN A 71 -30.80 14.78 -36.61
C ASN A 71 -30.53 15.06 -35.13
N TYR A 72 -30.52 16.35 -34.76
CA TYR A 72 -30.30 16.81 -33.38
C TYR A 72 -28.90 16.52 -32.80
N LEU A 73 -27.83 16.60 -33.59
CA LEU A 73 -26.45 16.55 -33.10
C LEU A 73 -26.23 17.62 -32.01
N GLY A 74 -25.76 17.23 -30.83
CA GLY A 74 -25.67 18.13 -29.66
C GLY A 74 -24.41 18.01 -28.80
N SER A 75 -23.63 16.94 -28.93
CA SER A 75 -22.27 16.94 -28.38
C SER A 75 -21.37 15.97 -29.14
N ILE A 76 -20.05 16.16 -29.00
CA ILE A 76 -19.05 15.23 -29.51
C ILE A 76 -18.09 14.87 -28.37
N THR A 77 -17.84 13.58 -28.16
CA THR A 77 -16.91 13.08 -27.15
C THR A 77 -15.63 12.58 -27.83
N PHE A 78 -14.48 12.97 -27.27
CA PHE A 78 -13.17 12.53 -27.72
C PHE A 78 -12.54 11.63 -26.67
N LYS A 79 -11.95 10.52 -27.14
CA LYS A 79 -11.01 9.73 -26.34
C LYS A 79 -9.58 10.15 -26.73
N TYR A 80 -8.88 10.89 -25.87
CA TYR A 80 -7.52 11.36 -26.13
C TYR A 80 -6.54 10.75 -25.12
N PHE A 81 -5.30 10.51 -25.52
CA PHE A 81 -4.24 10.12 -24.60
C PHE A 81 -3.73 11.36 -23.85
N ARG A 82 -4.01 11.37 -22.54
CA ARG A 82 -3.58 12.29 -21.48
C ARG A 82 -2.67 13.44 -21.91
N LEU A 83 -3.24 14.64 -21.85
CA LEU A 83 -2.54 15.90 -22.04
C LEU A 83 -1.79 16.27 -20.75
N LYS A 84 -0.45 16.21 -20.74
CA LYS A 84 0.36 16.76 -19.64
C LYS A 84 1.00 18.07 -20.11
N GLY A 85 0.45 19.22 -19.71
CA GLY A 85 1.09 20.48 -20.08
C GLY A 85 0.43 21.76 -19.55
N VAL A 86 1.22 22.82 -19.68
CA VAL A 86 1.06 24.22 -19.26
C VAL A 86 -0.38 24.76 -19.47
N PRO A 87 -0.89 25.63 -18.58
CA PRO A 87 -2.20 26.30 -18.75
C PRO A 87 -2.38 26.86 -20.17
N GLY A 88 -3.55 26.60 -20.73
CA GLY A 88 -3.93 27.00 -22.07
C GLY A 88 -5.43 26.91 -22.28
N GLN A 89 -5.89 27.25 -23.47
CA GLN A 89 -7.28 27.10 -23.85
C GLN A 89 -7.40 26.12 -25.02
N VAL A 90 -8.39 25.24 -24.96
CA VAL A 90 -8.84 24.46 -26.10
C VAL A 90 -10.07 25.15 -26.67
N ILE A 91 -9.97 25.61 -27.93
CA ILE A 91 -11.09 26.14 -28.68
C ILE A 91 -11.67 24.99 -29.50
N PHE A 92 -12.90 24.62 -29.18
CA PHE A 92 -13.71 23.69 -29.94
C PHE A 92 -14.55 24.47 -30.94
N ARG A 93 -14.51 24.11 -32.22
CA ARG A 93 -15.42 24.65 -33.22
C ARG A 93 -16.14 23.57 -34.01
N LEU A 94 -17.36 23.87 -34.43
CA LEU A 94 -18.18 23.00 -35.27
C LEU A 94 -18.85 23.82 -36.37
N ARG A 95 -18.71 23.45 -37.64
CA ARG A 95 -19.47 24.04 -38.76
C ARG A 95 -19.89 23.01 -39.78
N GLU A 96 -20.98 23.26 -40.48
CA GLU A 96 -21.37 22.49 -41.66
C GLU A 96 -20.43 22.83 -42.83
N ILE A 97 -19.94 21.84 -43.59
CA ILE A 97 -18.91 22.04 -44.64
C ILE A 97 -19.30 23.12 -45.65
N ASN A 98 -20.58 23.18 -46.02
CA ASN A 98 -21.09 24.10 -47.03
C ASN A 98 -21.48 25.46 -46.45
N ARG A 99 -21.19 25.72 -45.17
CA ARG A 99 -21.43 27.00 -44.52
C ARG A 99 -20.10 27.63 -44.09
N PRO A 100 -19.87 28.92 -44.40
CA PRO A 100 -18.65 29.61 -43.96
C PRO A 100 -18.64 29.88 -42.46
N GLU A 101 -19.81 29.98 -41.82
CA GLU A 101 -19.97 30.36 -40.41
C GLU A 101 -19.86 29.17 -39.46
N TRP A 102 -19.22 29.38 -38.30
CA TRP A 102 -19.17 28.41 -37.21
C TRP A 102 -20.53 28.28 -36.54
N TYR A 103 -21.05 27.06 -36.49
CA TYR A 103 -22.29 26.76 -35.79
C TYR A 103 -22.12 26.85 -34.27
N ALA A 104 -20.96 26.41 -33.78
CA ALA A 104 -20.57 26.56 -32.38
C ALA A 104 -19.06 26.82 -32.29
N GLU A 105 -18.69 27.75 -31.41
CA GLU A 105 -17.32 27.96 -30.95
C GLU A 105 -17.36 28.07 -29.42
N ASN A 106 -16.67 27.17 -28.74
CA ASN A 106 -16.59 27.13 -27.29
C ASN A 106 -15.13 27.07 -26.85
N ARG A 107 -14.81 27.78 -25.77
CA ARG A 107 -13.47 27.80 -25.17
C ARG A 107 -13.49 27.02 -23.87
N TYR A 108 -12.57 26.07 -23.74
CA TYR A 108 -12.41 25.23 -22.57
C TYR A 108 -11.04 25.48 -21.97
N ASP A 109 -11.00 25.58 -20.65
CA ASP A 109 -9.73 25.61 -19.93
C ASP A 109 -9.06 24.23 -20.02
N PHE A 110 -7.75 24.21 -20.25
CA PHE A 110 -6.98 22.97 -20.36
C PHE A 110 -7.09 22.07 -19.11
N SER A 111 -7.33 22.68 -17.95
CA SER A 111 -7.49 21.97 -16.67
C SER A 111 -8.66 20.98 -16.65
N TYR A 112 -9.68 21.17 -17.50
CA TYR A 112 -10.81 20.23 -17.61
C TYR A 112 -10.42 18.87 -18.22
N PHE A 113 -9.24 18.78 -18.84
CA PHE A 113 -8.76 17.58 -19.53
C PHE A 113 -7.71 16.79 -18.74
N ASN A 114 -7.27 17.26 -17.57
CA ASN A 114 -6.12 16.69 -16.86
C ASN A 114 -6.37 15.29 -16.25
N ASN A 115 -7.62 14.88 -16.06
CA ASN A 115 -7.98 13.69 -15.26
C ASN A 115 -8.85 12.63 -15.95
N ASP A 116 -9.43 12.90 -17.12
CA ASP A 116 -10.35 11.98 -17.78
C ASP A 116 -9.83 11.54 -19.15
N ASP A 117 -9.89 10.23 -19.44
CA ASP A 117 -9.50 9.65 -20.74
C ASP A 117 -10.48 10.03 -21.87
N ASN A 118 -11.59 10.68 -21.52
CA ASN A 118 -12.60 11.16 -22.45
C ASN A 118 -13.22 12.50 -22.01
N TYR A 119 -13.48 13.40 -22.95
CA TYR A 119 -14.19 14.66 -22.68
C TYR A 119 -15.28 14.92 -23.70
N SER A 120 -16.43 15.40 -23.24
CA SER A 120 -17.61 15.66 -24.09
C SER A 120 -17.79 17.14 -24.32
N PHE A 121 -17.67 17.56 -25.58
CA PHE A 121 -17.88 18.93 -26.03
C PHE A 121 -19.33 19.13 -26.42
N GLY A 122 -20.11 19.76 -25.54
CA GLY A 122 -21.50 20.13 -25.80
C GLY A 122 -21.62 21.41 -26.64
N PHE A 123 -22.61 21.48 -27.52
CA PHE A 123 -22.95 22.66 -28.31
C PHE A 123 -24.47 22.73 -28.53
N PRO A 124 -25.02 23.88 -28.98
CA PRO A 124 -26.44 23.97 -29.32
C PRO A 124 -26.86 22.84 -30.26
N VAL A 125 -28.06 22.29 -30.06
CA VAL A 125 -28.52 21.15 -30.84
C VAL A 125 -28.79 21.57 -32.28
N VAL A 126 -28.17 20.92 -33.26
CA VAL A 126 -28.38 21.13 -34.70
C VAL A 126 -29.59 20.29 -35.16
N PRO A 127 -30.80 20.86 -35.34
CA PRO A 127 -32.01 20.05 -35.52
C PRO A 127 -32.00 19.23 -36.80
N ASP A 128 -31.56 19.82 -37.91
CA ASP A 128 -31.51 19.17 -39.23
C ASP A 128 -30.06 18.77 -39.56
N SER A 129 -29.43 18.00 -38.69
CA SER A 129 -28.02 17.57 -38.84
C SER A 129 -27.85 16.29 -39.64
N LYS A 130 -28.89 15.51 -39.87
CA LYS A 130 -28.78 14.22 -40.55
C LYS A 130 -28.22 14.36 -41.96
N ASP A 131 -27.29 13.48 -42.30
CA ASP A 131 -26.55 13.36 -43.56
C ASP A 131 -25.73 14.60 -43.94
N LYS A 132 -25.57 15.55 -43.01
CA LYS A 132 -24.70 16.71 -43.21
C LYS A 132 -23.31 16.41 -42.74
N GLU A 133 -22.35 16.93 -43.50
CA GLU A 133 -20.95 16.87 -43.15
C GLU A 133 -20.57 18.09 -42.31
N PHE A 134 -19.91 17.84 -41.19
CA PHE A 134 -19.41 18.84 -40.28
C PHE A 134 -17.88 18.81 -40.23
N ILE A 135 -17.31 20.00 -40.08
CA ILE A 135 -15.93 20.20 -39.68
C ILE A 135 -15.93 20.44 -38.19
N VAL A 136 -15.23 19.58 -37.46
CA VAL A 136 -14.95 19.72 -36.04
C VAL A 136 -13.50 20.16 -35.91
N GLU A 137 -13.28 21.28 -35.26
CA GLU A 137 -11.96 21.87 -35.10
C GLU A 137 -11.56 21.94 -33.62
N PHE A 138 -10.31 21.56 -33.34
CA PHE A 138 -9.70 21.73 -32.03
C PHE A 138 -8.45 22.56 -32.18
N GLU A 139 -8.52 23.79 -31.69
CA GLU A 139 -7.37 24.67 -31.61
C GLU A 139 -6.89 24.71 -30.17
N THR A 140 -5.68 24.22 -29.91
CA THR A 140 -5.02 24.47 -28.63
C THR A 140 -4.26 25.78 -28.73
N VAL A 141 -4.67 26.76 -27.93
CA VAL A 141 -4.03 28.07 -27.81
C VAL A 141 -3.18 28.07 -26.56
N THR A 142 -1.87 28.16 -26.73
CA THR A 142 -0.91 28.28 -25.63
C THR A 142 0.12 29.37 -25.94
N GLN A 143 0.53 30.11 -24.92
CA GLN A 143 1.48 31.22 -25.07
C GLN A 143 2.91 30.75 -25.43
N ASN A 144 3.20 29.44 -25.35
CA ASN A 144 4.57 28.95 -25.50
C ASN A 144 4.66 27.55 -26.15
N LEU A 145 4.21 27.44 -27.41
CA LEU A 145 4.19 26.17 -28.17
C LEU A 145 5.59 25.63 -28.51
N SER A 146 6.62 26.47 -28.34
CA SER A 146 8.04 26.13 -28.54
C SER A 146 8.56 25.04 -27.57
N GLN A 147 7.91 24.85 -26.42
CA GLN A 147 8.15 23.71 -25.52
C GLN A 147 7.50 22.43 -26.09
N ARG A 148 7.98 21.96 -27.24
CA ARG A 148 7.49 20.74 -27.91
C ARG A 148 7.77 19.49 -27.05
N LEU A 149 6.71 18.76 -26.68
CA LEU A 149 6.49 17.30 -26.84
C LEU A 149 5.44 16.79 -25.82
N ASN A 150 4.38 16.15 -26.33
CA ASN A 150 3.27 15.43 -25.65
C ASN A 150 1.94 16.18 -25.41
N TYR A 151 1.55 17.08 -26.31
CA TYR A 151 0.25 17.74 -26.25
C TYR A 151 -0.88 17.02 -27.01
N LEU A 152 -0.68 15.82 -27.58
CA LEU A 152 -1.73 14.90 -28.08
C LEU A 152 -1.01 13.82 -28.91
N ASP A 153 -0.74 12.65 -28.33
CA ASP A 153 -0.30 11.50 -29.14
C ASP A 153 -1.53 10.85 -29.78
N LEU A 154 -2.02 11.43 -30.90
CA LEU A 154 -3.10 10.85 -31.70
C LEU A 154 -2.62 9.68 -32.59
N LYS A 155 -1.43 9.11 -32.36
CA LYS A 155 -0.96 7.93 -33.12
C LYS A 155 -1.93 6.74 -33.02
N ALA A 156 -2.71 6.66 -31.95
CA ALA A 156 -3.91 5.84 -31.93
C ALA A 156 -5.08 6.68 -32.45
N ALA A 157 -5.63 6.30 -33.62
CA ALA A 157 -6.68 7.05 -34.27
C ALA A 157 -7.82 7.40 -33.29
N PRO A 158 -8.20 8.69 -33.17
CA PRO A 158 -9.15 9.13 -32.17
C PRO A 158 -10.50 8.46 -32.39
N ILE A 159 -11.08 7.91 -31.32
CA ILE A 159 -12.46 7.43 -31.34
C ILE A 159 -13.34 8.62 -30.99
N LEU A 160 -14.11 9.07 -31.97
CA LEU A 160 -15.05 10.17 -31.84
C LEU A 160 -16.46 9.60 -31.64
N THR A 161 -17.16 10.06 -30.61
CA THR A 161 -18.55 9.69 -30.37
C THR A 161 -19.44 10.92 -30.50
N ALA A 162 -20.27 10.99 -31.55
CA ALA A 162 -21.32 11.99 -31.61
C ALA A 162 -22.46 11.59 -30.68
N LYS A 163 -23.11 12.58 -30.09
CA LYS A 163 -24.30 12.41 -29.29
C LYS A 163 -25.39 13.34 -29.82
N TYR A 164 -26.53 12.74 -30.10
CA TYR A 164 -27.73 13.36 -30.61
C TYR A 164 -28.71 13.56 -29.45
N VAL A 165 -29.16 14.80 -29.26
CA VAL A 165 -29.96 15.24 -28.12
C VAL A 165 -31.30 15.74 -28.62
N PHE A 166 -32.29 14.85 -28.66
CA PHE A 166 -33.61 15.18 -29.19
C PHE A 166 -34.40 16.06 -28.20
N PRO A 167 -34.95 17.22 -28.62
CA PRO A 167 -35.82 18.02 -27.77
C PRO A 167 -37.08 17.23 -27.38
N ARG A 168 -37.42 17.26 -26.08
CA ARG A 168 -38.63 16.60 -25.54
C ARG A 168 -39.88 16.92 -26.37
N ALA A 169 -40.08 18.20 -26.69
CA ALA A 169 -41.25 18.65 -27.44
C ALA A 169 -41.35 17.99 -28.82
N THR A 170 -40.23 17.76 -29.50
CA THR A 170 -40.20 17.10 -30.82
C THR A 170 -40.55 15.61 -30.70
N VAL A 171 -39.95 14.92 -29.72
CA VAL A 171 -40.18 13.48 -29.52
C VAL A 171 -41.62 13.20 -29.12
N TYR A 172 -42.19 14.00 -28.22
CA TYR A 172 -43.58 13.81 -27.80
C TYR A 172 -44.62 14.22 -28.87
N LYS A 173 -44.29 15.17 -29.75
CA LYS A 173 -45.18 15.60 -30.84
C LYS A 173 -45.21 14.62 -32.02
N SER A 174 -44.20 13.77 -32.17
CA SER A 174 -44.11 12.81 -33.27
C SER A 174 -44.08 11.37 -32.75
N PRO A 175 -45.24 10.69 -32.64
CA PRO A 175 -45.32 9.29 -32.24
C PRO A 175 -44.45 8.38 -33.12
N LYS A 176 -44.29 8.73 -34.40
CA LYS A 176 -43.43 8.03 -35.35
C LYS A 176 -41.95 8.17 -34.99
N LEU A 177 -41.50 9.37 -34.62
CA LEU A 177 -40.13 9.62 -34.17
C LEU A 177 -39.86 8.91 -32.84
N MET A 178 -40.78 9.01 -31.88
CA MET A 178 -40.69 8.30 -30.60
C MET A 178 -40.62 6.78 -30.81
N ALA A 179 -41.47 6.22 -31.67
CA ALA A 179 -41.43 4.82 -32.03
C ALA A 179 -40.08 4.44 -32.66
N SER A 180 -39.55 5.23 -33.60
CA SER A 180 -38.26 4.96 -34.25
C SER A 180 -37.06 5.04 -33.29
N ILE A 181 -37.05 6.00 -32.37
CA ILE A 181 -36.02 6.12 -31.32
C ILE A 181 -36.10 4.89 -30.41
N LEU A 182 -37.31 4.49 -29.99
CA LEU A 182 -37.52 3.29 -29.20
C LEU A 182 -37.09 2.02 -29.95
N LEU A 183 -37.37 1.92 -31.25
CA LEU A 183 -37.04 0.77 -32.08
C LEU A 183 -35.54 0.66 -32.33
N ASN A 184 -34.87 1.74 -32.76
CA ASN A 184 -33.42 1.77 -32.98
C ASN A 184 -32.66 1.53 -31.67
N ARG A 185 -33.14 2.06 -30.55
CA ARG A 185 -32.58 1.78 -29.23
C ARG A 185 -32.76 0.32 -28.86
N SER A 186 -33.97 -0.23 -29.06
CA SER A 186 -34.26 -1.65 -28.82
C SER A 186 -33.37 -2.55 -29.69
N VAL A 187 -33.17 -2.21 -30.96
CA VAL A 187 -32.26 -2.90 -31.87
C VAL A 187 -30.82 -2.77 -31.40
N SER A 188 -30.33 -1.59 -30.99
CA SER A 188 -28.97 -1.42 -30.46
C SER A 188 -28.71 -2.17 -29.14
N VAL A 189 -29.77 -2.42 -28.37
CA VAL A 189 -29.74 -3.26 -27.17
C VAL A 189 -29.72 -4.74 -27.56
N VAL A 190 -30.43 -5.10 -28.64
CA VAL A 190 -30.44 -6.45 -29.23
C VAL A 190 -29.14 -6.78 -29.98
N ASP A 191 -28.52 -5.85 -30.69
CA ASP A 191 -27.24 -6.04 -31.38
C ASP A 191 -26.06 -6.19 -30.40
N ARG A 192 -26.20 -5.62 -29.20
CA ARG A 192 -25.27 -5.83 -28.08
C ARG A 192 -25.53 -7.14 -27.31
N LEU A 193 -26.67 -7.80 -27.55
CA LEU A 193 -26.89 -9.16 -27.09
C LEU A 193 -26.17 -10.10 -28.06
N ASP A 194 -25.10 -10.76 -27.59
CA ASP A 194 -24.35 -11.75 -28.36
C ASP A 194 -25.26 -12.95 -28.70
N LEU A 195 -26.01 -12.82 -29.80
CA LEU A 195 -27.06 -13.72 -30.27
C LEU A 195 -26.53 -15.13 -30.55
N VAL A 196 -25.22 -15.28 -30.80
CA VAL A 196 -24.56 -16.57 -30.93
C VAL A 196 -24.51 -17.28 -29.57
N ARG A 197 -24.22 -16.57 -28.47
CA ARG A 197 -24.25 -17.14 -27.11
C ARG A 197 -25.68 -17.47 -26.66
N VAL A 198 -26.64 -16.59 -26.92
CA VAL A 198 -28.05 -16.84 -26.60
C VAL A 198 -28.61 -17.99 -27.45
N GLY A 199 -28.25 -18.03 -28.74
CA GLY A 199 -28.58 -19.10 -29.67
C GLY A 199 -28.00 -20.45 -29.26
N PHE A 200 -26.72 -20.53 -28.88
CA PHE A 200 -26.08 -21.77 -28.41
C PHE A 200 -26.69 -22.29 -27.10
N ILE A 201 -27.09 -21.41 -26.19
CA ILE A 201 -27.78 -21.79 -24.95
C ILE A 201 -29.18 -22.32 -25.27
N THR A 202 -29.88 -21.69 -26.21
CA THR A 202 -31.24 -22.10 -26.61
C THR A 202 -31.24 -23.42 -27.40
N LEU A 203 -30.29 -23.59 -28.33
CA LEU A 203 -30.08 -24.82 -29.10
C LEU A 203 -29.58 -25.97 -28.21
N GLY A 204 -28.71 -25.67 -27.25
CA GLY A 204 -28.22 -26.62 -26.24
C GLY A 204 -29.33 -27.09 -25.31
N LEU A 205 -30.23 -26.20 -24.87
CA LEU A 205 -31.39 -26.56 -24.06
C LEU A 205 -32.46 -27.32 -24.86
N ALA A 206 -32.64 -27.01 -26.14
CA ALA A 206 -33.52 -27.76 -27.05
C ALA A 206 -32.98 -29.18 -27.32
N ALA A 207 -31.68 -29.33 -27.59
CA ALA A 207 -31.02 -30.63 -27.76
C ALA A 207 -31.07 -31.46 -26.48
N LEU A 208 -30.83 -30.86 -25.30
CA LEU A 208 -30.94 -31.53 -24.01
C LEU A 208 -32.39 -32.00 -23.74
N SER A 209 -33.38 -31.20 -24.14
CA SER A 209 -34.80 -31.53 -24.00
C SER A 209 -35.22 -32.70 -24.89
N VAL A 210 -34.71 -32.77 -26.12
CA VAL A 210 -34.93 -33.90 -27.05
C VAL A 210 -34.25 -35.18 -26.55
N ILE A 211 -33.03 -35.07 -26.00
CA ILE A 211 -32.30 -36.22 -25.41
C ILE A 211 -32.99 -36.74 -24.14
N ILE A 212 -33.54 -35.86 -23.31
CA ILE A 212 -34.32 -36.22 -22.11
C ILE A 212 -35.67 -36.87 -22.46
N LEU A 213 -36.26 -36.53 -23.62
CA LEU A 213 -37.51 -37.11 -24.08
C LEU A 213 -37.36 -38.48 -24.75
N ASN A 214 -36.17 -38.82 -25.27
CA ASN A 214 -35.96 -40.04 -26.07
C ASN A 214 -35.36 -41.25 -25.33
N ARG A 215 -35.01 -41.16 -24.05
CA ARG A 215 -34.55 -42.33 -23.28
C ARG A 215 -35.69 -43.01 -22.53
N GLN A 216 -36.46 -43.80 -23.29
CA GLN A 216 -37.03 -45.04 -22.75
C GLN A 216 -35.90 -46.07 -22.71
N GLU A 217 -35.76 -46.79 -21.59
CA GLU A 217 -34.99 -48.03 -21.59
C GLU A 217 -35.88 -49.27 -21.51
N PRO A 218 -35.42 -50.34 -22.15
CA PRO A 218 -36.18 -51.51 -22.52
C PRO A 218 -36.08 -52.60 -21.44
N GLY A 219 -37.05 -53.49 -21.45
CA GLY A 219 -36.84 -54.92 -21.15
C GLY A 219 -36.29 -55.29 -19.77
N GLY A 220 -37.18 -55.70 -18.89
CA GLY A 220 -36.82 -56.56 -17.75
C GLY A 220 -38.00 -57.44 -17.33
N GLN A 221 -38.19 -58.57 -18.01
CA GLN A 221 -38.99 -59.69 -17.48
C GLN A 221 -38.29 -60.27 -16.23
N HIS A 222 -38.95 -60.36 -15.08
CA HIS A 222 -39.54 -61.60 -14.55
C HIS A 222 -40.07 -61.45 -13.11
N ARG A 223 -41.07 -62.30 -12.82
CA ARG A 223 -42.11 -62.26 -11.77
C ARG A 223 -41.61 -62.73 -10.40
N ILE A 224 -42.20 -62.23 -9.30
CA ILE A 224 -42.94 -63.04 -8.29
C ILE A 224 -44.12 -62.21 -7.72
N LYS A 225 -45.26 -62.87 -7.53
CA LYS A 225 -46.60 -62.36 -7.21
C LYS A 225 -46.81 -62.07 -5.71
N ILE A 226 -47.25 -60.87 -5.37
CA ILE A 226 -48.11 -60.56 -4.20
C ILE A 226 -49.37 -59.87 -4.73
N ARG A 227 -50.54 -60.27 -4.22
CA ARG A 227 -51.81 -59.88 -4.82
C ARG A 227 -52.18 -58.41 -4.55
N PRO A 228 -52.66 -57.72 -5.59
CA PRO A 228 -52.31 -56.32 -5.82
C PRO A 228 -53.54 -55.54 -6.28
N LYS A 229 -54.39 -55.00 -5.40
CA LYS A 229 -55.48 -54.16 -5.94
C LYS A 229 -55.94 -52.97 -5.09
N ASP A 230 -56.03 -53.04 -3.77
CA ASP A 230 -56.82 -51.98 -3.08
C ASP A 230 -56.07 -51.00 -2.15
N LEU A 231 -54.78 -51.17 -1.85
CA LEU A 231 -54.04 -50.19 -1.02
C LEU A 231 -52.85 -49.47 -1.67
N GLN A 232 -52.42 -49.86 -2.89
CA GLN A 232 -51.30 -49.22 -3.60
C GLN A 232 -51.70 -48.08 -4.55
N LYS A 233 -52.98 -47.94 -4.90
CA LYS A 233 -53.41 -47.03 -5.98
C LYS A 233 -53.44 -45.54 -5.61
N ASN A 234 -53.54 -45.19 -4.33
CA ASN A 234 -53.54 -43.78 -3.89
C ASN A 234 -52.21 -43.29 -3.31
N VAL A 235 -51.27 -44.19 -2.99
CA VAL A 235 -49.94 -43.82 -2.43
C VAL A 235 -48.83 -43.81 -3.50
N GLN A 236 -48.97 -44.55 -4.62
CA GLN A 236 -47.98 -44.54 -5.72
C GLN A 236 -48.18 -43.41 -6.74
N VAL A 237 -49.36 -42.79 -6.83
CA VAL A 237 -49.61 -41.66 -7.76
C VAL A 237 -48.94 -40.36 -7.25
N LEU A 238 -48.78 -40.18 -5.94
CA LEU A 238 -48.09 -39.03 -5.35
C LEU A 238 -46.56 -39.14 -5.41
N GLY A 239 -46.01 -40.36 -5.37
CA GLY A 239 -44.56 -40.61 -5.43
C GLY A 239 -43.92 -40.44 -6.82
N TYR A 240 -44.72 -40.49 -7.90
CA TYR A 240 -44.24 -40.37 -9.28
C TYR A 240 -44.08 -38.91 -9.75
N TRP A 241 -44.79 -37.95 -9.14
CA TRP A 241 -44.77 -36.54 -9.54
C TRP A 241 -43.75 -35.66 -8.78
N THR A 242 -43.31 -36.08 -7.59
CA THR A 242 -42.39 -35.30 -6.76
C THR A 242 -40.91 -35.40 -7.17
N ASN A 243 -40.53 -36.36 -8.03
CA ASN A 243 -39.14 -36.63 -8.38
C ASN A 243 -38.62 -36.01 -9.70
N LYS A 244 -39.42 -35.20 -10.43
CA LYS A 244 -39.05 -34.69 -11.77
C LYS A 244 -38.91 -33.18 -11.95
N ILE A 245 -39.03 -32.38 -10.88
CA ILE A 245 -38.75 -30.94 -10.96
C ILE A 245 -37.43 -30.68 -10.23
N ASN A 246 -36.34 -30.42 -10.98
CA ASN A 246 -35.08 -30.00 -10.38
C ASN A 246 -35.30 -28.59 -9.84
N PRO A 247 -35.23 -28.42 -8.52
CA PRO A 247 -35.67 -27.18 -7.91
C PRO A 247 -34.76 -26.01 -8.29
N PHE A 248 -33.51 -26.25 -8.70
CA PHE A 248 -32.55 -25.20 -9.05
C PHE A 248 -32.83 -24.48 -10.38
N PHE A 249 -33.90 -24.84 -11.08
CA PHE A 249 -34.27 -24.16 -12.33
C PHE A 249 -34.63 -22.68 -12.13
N VAL A 250 -35.32 -22.35 -11.04
CA VAL A 250 -35.70 -20.96 -10.72
C VAL A 250 -34.48 -20.09 -10.40
N PRO A 251 -33.55 -20.51 -9.52
CA PRO A 251 -32.33 -19.74 -9.29
C PRO A 251 -31.37 -19.74 -10.48
N ALA A 252 -31.27 -20.81 -11.27
CA ALA A 252 -30.46 -20.79 -12.48
C ALA A 252 -30.99 -19.75 -13.48
N GLY A 253 -32.32 -19.61 -13.61
CA GLY A 253 -32.93 -18.55 -14.43
C GLY A 253 -32.60 -17.15 -13.90
N ILE A 254 -32.66 -16.93 -12.58
CA ILE A 254 -32.33 -15.62 -12.00
C ILE A 254 -30.82 -15.35 -12.04
N LEU A 255 -29.97 -16.39 -11.99
CA LEU A 255 -28.51 -16.28 -12.13
C LEU A 255 -28.16 -15.86 -13.55
N VAL A 256 -28.91 -16.36 -14.53
CA VAL A 256 -28.77 -15.96 -15.93
C VAL A 256 -29.19 -14.50 -16.13
N PHE A 257 -30.32 -14.05 -15.56
CA PHE A 257 -30.71 -12.62 -15.62
C PHE A 257 -29.74 -11.70 -14.86
N LEU A 258 -29.19 -12.15 -13.73
CA LEU A 258 -28.13 -11.46 -12.99
C LEU A 258 -26.86 -11.35 -13.83
N SER A 259 -26.44 -12.46 -14.45
CA SER A 259 -25.25 -12.51 -15.29
C SER A 259 -25.42 -11.67 -16.54
N ILE A 260 -26.62 -11.61 -17.13
CA ILE A 260 -26.94 -10.73 -18.25
C ILE A 260 -26.90 -9.26 -17.82
N ALA A 261 -27.49 -8.89 -16.67
CA ALA A 261 -27.42 -7.53 -16.13
C ALA A 261 -25.98 -7.09 -15.81
N PHE A 262 -25.15 -8.03 -15.37
CA PHE A 262 -23.73 -7.82 -15.09
C PHE A 262 -22.89 -7.69 -16.38
N ILE A 263 -23.11 -8.57 -17.35
CA ILE A 263 -22.43 -8.54 -18.67
C ILE A 263 -22.87 -7.33 -19.49
N SER A 264 -24.09 -6.83 -19.32
CA SER A 264 -24.59 -5.62 -19.97
C SER A 264 -24.17 -4.32 -19.27
N GLY A 265 -23.34 -4.38 -18.22
CA GLY A 265 -22.84 -3.20 -17.49
C GLY A 265 -23.86 -2.47 -16.60
N ASN A 266 -25.03 -3.06 -16.36
CA ASN A 266 -26.12 -2.44 -15.58
C ASN A 266 -26.08 -2.92 -14.12
N PHE A 267 -25.06 -2.46 -13.40
CA PHE A 267 -24.74 -2.90 -12.04
C PHE A 267 -25.89 -2.72 -11.02
N PRO A 268 -26.71 -1.65 -11.04
CA PRO A 268 -27.82 -1.50 -10.08
C PRO A 268 -28.96 -2.54 -10.24
N LEU A 269 -29.18 -3.07 -11.45
CA LEU A 269 -30.17 -4.13 -11.68
C LEU A 269 -29.61 -5.51 -11.31
N ALA A 270 -28.32 -5.74 -11.59
CA ALA A 270 -27.60 -6.91 -11.09
C ALA A 270 -27.66 -6.96 -9.54
N GLU A 271 -27.56 -5.80 -8.89
CA GLU A 271 -27.69 -5.65 -7.43
C GLU A 271 -29.06 -6.10 -6.91
N ARG A 272 -30.15 -5.80 -7.62
CA ARG A 272 -31.53 -6.18 -7.22
C ARG A 272 -31.88 -7.64 -7.56
N LEU A 273 -31.40 -8.15 -8.70
CA LEU A 273 -31.60 -9.55 -9.09
C LEU A 273 -30.79 -10.51 -8.21
N ALA A 274 -29.68 -10.04 -7.63
CA ALA A 274 -28.91 -10.79 -6.64
C ALA A 274 -29.79 -11.20 -5.46
N VAL A 275 -30.68 -10.32 -5.00
CA VAL A 275 -31.56 -10.59 -3.87
C VAL A 275 -32.57 -11.72 -4.19
N TYR A 276 -33.15 -11.74 -5.39
CA TYR A 276 -34.10 -12.80 -5.80
C TYR A 276 -33.42 -14.12 -6.15
N LEU A 277 -32.17 -14.05 -6.63
CA LEU A 277 -31.33 -15.21 -6.84
C LEU A 277 -31.13 -15.96 -5.53
N TRP A 278 -30.81 -15.24 -4.45
CA TRP A 278 -30.57 -15.83 -3.14
C TRP A 278 -31.83 -16.47 -2.54
N ILE A 279 -33.00 -15.84 -2.68
CA ILE A 279 -34.27 -16.39 -2.18
C ILE A 279 -34.62 -17.72 -2.88
N THR A 280 -34.37 -17.79 -4.18
CA THR A 280 -34.70 -18.97 -4.99
C THR A 280 -33.61 -20.05 -4.91
N LEU A 281 -32.32 -19.69 -4.78
CA LEU A 281 -31.23 -20.64 -4.52
C LEU A 281 -31.41 -21.32 -3.17
N PHE A 282 -31.85 -20.58 -2.16
CA PHE A 282 -32.12 -21.08 -0.84
C PHE A 282 -33.32 -22.03 -0.82
N GLY A 283 -34.43 -21.67 -1.48
CA GLY A 283 -35.60 -22.55 -1.63
C GLY A 283 -35.29 -23.82 -2.42
N SER A 284 -34.45 -23.71 -3.45
CA SER A 284 -34.11 -24.83 -4.31
C SER A 284 -33.07 -25.79 -3.72
N ALA A 285 -32.13 -25.26 -2.95
CA ALA A 285 -31.18 -26.05 -2.19
C ALA A 285 -31.86 -26.86 -1.09
N ILE A 286 -32.88 -26.29 -0.42
CA ILE A 286 -33.69 -27.01 0.57
C ILE A 286 -34.44 -28.18 -0.09
N PHE A 287 -35.08 -27.97 -1.25
CA PHE A 287 -35.80 -29.01 -1.97
C PHE A 287 -34.88 -30.11 -2.53
N PHE A 288 -33.68 -29.75 -3.02
CA PHE A 288 -32.70 -30.72 -3.55
C PHE A 288 -32.03 -31.54 -2.44
N VAL A 289 -31.76 -30.95 -1.28
CA VAL A 289 -31.20 -31.66 -0.12
C VAL A 289 -32.20 -32.68 0.43
N VAL A 290 -33.49 -32.37 0.45
CA VAL A 290 -34.54 -33.34 0.83
C VAL A 290 -34.66 -34.47 -0.21
N GLN A 291 -34.61 -34.15 -1.51
CA GLN A 291 -34.70 -35.13 -2.59
C GLN A 291 -33.50 -36.10 -2.65
N ARG A 292 -32.28 -35.61 -2.36
CA ARG A 292 -31.03 -36.37 -2.52
C ARG A 292 -30.65 -37.21 -1.30
N LEU A 293 -31.23 -36.94 -0.13
CA LEU A 293 -30.96 -37.68 1.10
C LEU A 293 -31.54 -39.10 1.11
N PHE A 294 -32.44 -39.46 0.20
CA PHE A 294 -33.22 -40.68 0.39
C PHE A 294 -33.03 -41.81 -0.65
N LEU A 295 -32.50 -41.58 -1.87
CA LEU A 295 -32.84 -42.53 -2.95
C LEU A 295 -31.78 -43.31 -3.74
N SER A 296 -30.47 -43.07 -3.72
CA SER A 296 -29.60 -44.01 -4.49
C SER A 296 -28.12 -44.00 -4.15
N ARG A 297 -27.76 -44.89 -3.22
CA ARG A 297 -26.73 -45.92 -3.42
C ARG A 297 -25.69 -45.66 -4.54
N LEU A 298 -24.59 -45.00 -4.18
CA LEU A 298 -23.27 -45.21 -4.80
C LEU A 298 -22.49 -46.20 -3.92
N HIS A 299 -23.00 -47.44 -3.82
CA HIS A 299 -22.68 -48.37 -2.73
C HIS A 299 -21.47 -49.28 -2.99
N LYS A 300 -20.86 -49.29 -4.18
CA LYS A 300 -19.78 -50.25 -4.53
C LYS A 300 -18.37 -49.67 -4.74
N LEU A 301 -18.22 -48.39 -5.09
CA LEU A 301 -16.90 -47.74 -5.23
C LEU A 301 -16.30 -47.28 -3.87
N LYS A 302 -17.15 -47.25 -2.84
CA LYS A 302 -16.82 -46.77 -1.49
C LYS A 302 -15.93 -47.77 -0.74
N ALA A 303 -16.12 -49.07 -0.87
CA ALA A 303 -15.40 -50.07 -0.06
C ALA A 303 -13.88 -50.08 -0.33
N PHE A 304 -13.46 -49.90 -1.59
CA PHE A 304 -12.04 -49.94 -1.98
C PHE A 304 -11.27 -48.67 -1.59
N ILE A 305 -11.86 -47.49 -1.81
CA ILE A 305 -11.27 -46.20 -1.40
C ILE A 305 -11.29 -46.05 0.12
N THR A 306 -12.30 -46.59 0.81
CA THR A 306 -12.44 -46.52 2.28
C THR A 306 -11.41 -47.41 3.00
N LEU A 307 -11.00 -48.55 2.43
CA LEU A 307 -9.96 -49.41 3.02
C LEU A 307 -8.56 -48.78 2.96
N VAL A 308 -8.24 -48.10 1.85
CA VAL A 308 -6.95 -47.40 1.64
C VAL A 308 -6.94 -46.02 2.33
N SER A 309 -8.08 -45.33 2.41
CA SER A 309 -8.17 -44.03 3.07
C SER A 309 -8.34 -44.12 4.59
N ILE A 310 -9.07 -45.07 5.16
CA ILE A 310 -9.33 -45.04 6.62
C ILE A 310 -8.12 -45.51 7.45
N ASN A 311 -7.33 -46.49 7.00
CA ASN A 311 -6.14 -46.93 7.75
C ASN A 311 -4.88 -46.09 7.50
N THR A 312 -4.76 -45.48 6.31
CA THR A 312 -3.59 -44.66 5.97
C THR A 312 -3.78 -43.19 6.34
N ILE A 313 -5.01 -42.66 6.37
CA ILE A 313 -5.25 -41.24 6.65
C ILE A 313 -5.39 -40.98 8.15
N SER A 314 -5.96 -41.86 8.98
CA SER A 314 -6.21 -41.49 10.39
C SER A 314 -4.97 -41.57 11.31
N ILE A 315 -3.97 -42.40 10.98
CA ILE A 315 -2.73 -42.55 11.78
C ILE A 315 -1.64 -41.58 11.29
N VAL A 316 -1.72 -41.16 10.02
CA VAL A 316 -0.91 -40.12 9.38
C VAL A 316 -1.51 -38.71 9.63
N ASP A 317 -2.83 -38.55 9.78
CA ASP A 317 -3.48 -37.23 9.73
C ASP A 317 -3.12 -36.24 10.85
N ASP A 318 -2.83 -36.67 12.09
CA ASP A 318 -2.53 -35.70 13.17
C ASP A 318 -1.03 -35.57 13.47
N LEU A 319 -0.25 -36.59 13.09
CA LEU A 319 1.21 -36.65 13.30
C LEU A 319 2.00 -36.27 12.03
N LEU A 320 1.54 -36.65 10.84
CA LEU A 320 2.17 -36.30 9.57
C LEU A 320 1.70 -34.95 9.02
N THR A 321 0.46 -34.46 9.21
CA THR A 321 0.12 -33.10 8.70
C THR A 321 0.84 -31.98 9.43
N LYS A 322 0.92 -32.00 10.77
CA LYS A 322 1.68 -30.98 11.52
C LYS A 322 3.17 -31.08 11.23
N LYS A 323 3.74 -32.29 11.24
CA LYS A 323 5.17 -32.49 10.93
C LYS A 323 5.48 -32.16 9.47
N LEU A 324 4.61 -32.48 8.51
CA LEU A 324 4.77 -32.16 7.10
C LEU A 324 4.57 -30.67 6.83
N LEU A 325 3.65 -29.99 7.50
CA LEU A 325 3.51 -28.53 7.40
C LEU A 325 4.70 -27.81 8.03
N ILE A 326 5.19 -28.30 9.18
CA ILE A 326 6.44 -27.81 9.77
C ILE A 326 7.60 -28.07 8.81
N LEU A 327 7.73 -29.29 8.26
CA LEU A 327 8.78 -29.65 7.32
C LEU A 327 8.70 -28.82 6.04
N ALA A 328 7.52 -28.66 5.44
CA ALA A 328 7.30 -27.84 4.26
C ALA A 328 7.58 -26.36 4.55
N GLY A 329 7.20 -25.87 5.73
CA GLY A 329 7.56 -24.53 6.19
C GLY A 329 9.08 -24.36 6.34
N VAL A 330 9.76 -25.33 6.96
CA VAL A 330 11.22 -25.35 7.11
C VAL A 330 11.92 -25.43 5.76
N LEU A 331 11.47 -26.31 4.86
CA LEU A 331 11.99 -26.43 3.50
C LEU A 331 11.77 -25.15 2.71
N TYR A 332 10.59 -24.54 2.80
CA TYR A 332 10.29 -23.25 2.19
C TYR A 332 11.24 -22.16 2.71
N ILE A 333 11.43 -22.06 4.03
CA ILE A 333 12.37 -21.12 4.65
C ILE A 333 13.79 -21.33 4.12
N ILE A 334 14.26 -22.58 4.06
CA ILE A 334 15.61 -22.92 3.57
C ILE A 334 15.74 -22.57 2.09
N ILE A 335 14.81 -22.99 1.24
CA ILE A 335 14.84 -22.76 -0.22
C ILE A 335 14.80 -21.25 -0.51
N SER A 336 13.89 -20.52 0.14
CA SER A 336 13.79 -19.07 -0.03
C SER A 336 15.05 -18.35 0.47
N GLY A 337 15.66 -18.82 1.56
CA GLY A 337 16.92 -18.28 2.07
C GLY A 337 18.10 -18.46 1.11
N LEU A 338 18.01 -19.36 0.12
CA LEU A 338 19.01 -19.51 -0.95
C LEU A 338 18.77 -18.55 -2.13
N SER A 339 17.73 -17.70 -2.08
CA SER A 339 17.51 -16.66 -3.09
C SER A 339 18.69 -15.68 -3.13
N SER A 340 19.18 -15.37 -4.33
CA SER A 340 20.25 -14.39 -4.51
C SER A 340 19.77 -12.94 -4.57
N THR A 341 18.47 -12.70 -4.72
CA THR A 341 17.92 -11.36 -4.96
C THR A 341 17.48 -10.72 -3.66
N TYR A 342 17.94 -9.49 -3.43
CA TYR A 342 17.55 -8.64 -2.32
C TYR A 342 16.70 -7.47 -2.80
N TYR A 343 15.76 -7.05 -1.97
CA TYR A 343 14.97 -5.86 -2.20
C TYR A 343 15.40 -4.84 -1.15
N LEU A 344 16.38 -3.99 -1.49
CA LEU A 344 17.04 -3.13 -0.50
C LEU A 344 16.60 -1.66 -0.54
N GLY A 345 15.95 -1.20 -1.62
CA GLY A 345 15.58 0.22 -1.79
C GLY A 345 14.46 0.72 -0.87
N GLY A 346 13.82 1.84 -1.19
CA GLY A 346 12.68 2.38 -0.45
C GLY A 346 13.03 3.34 0.69
N ASP A 347 12.02 3.64 1.52
CA ASP A 347 12.07 4.66 2.58
C ASP A 347 12.91 4.21 3.80
N ASP A 348 12.96 2.90 4.08
CA ASP A 348 13.97 2.31 4.95
C ASP A 348 15.04 1.65 4.08
N SER A 349 16.32 1.90 4.38
CA SER A 349 17.39 1.47 3.49
C SER A 349 17.59 -0.05 3.42
N ARG A 350 16.93 -0.84 4.30
CA ARG A 350 16.98 -2.32 4.41
C ARG A 350 18.37 -2.96 4.34
N LEU A 351 19.44 -2.16 4.34
CA LEU A 351 20.83 -2.56 4.17
C LEU A 351 21.32 -3.40 5.34
N PHE A 352 20.64 -3.32 6.49
CA PHE A 352 20.90 -4.17 7.64
C PHE A 352 20.72 -5.67 7.33
N TYR A 353 20.03 -6.09 6.26
CA TYR A 353 20.00 -7.51 5.87
C TYR A 353 21.29 -7.98 5.18
N VAL A 354 22.02 -7.07 4.52
CA VAL A 354 23.24 -7.39 3.75
C VAL A 354 24.49 -7.02 4.54
N TYR A 355 24.48 -5.82 5.14
CA TYR A 355 25.58 -5.21 5.88
C TYR A 355 25.16 -4.88 7.33
N PRO A 356 24.66 -5.86 8.13
CA PRO A 356 24.18 -5.59 9.48
C PRO A 356 25.27 -5.02 10.40
N TYR A 357 26.53 -5.39 10.19
CA TYR A 357 27.63 -4.92 11.04
C TYR A 357 27.95 -3.45 10.78
N GLU A 358 28.12 -3.07 9.52
CA GLU A 358 28.33 -1.69 9.08
C GLU A 358 27.14 -0.81 9.51
N PHE A 359 25.92 -1.30 9.29
CA PHE A 359 24.71 -0.61 9.72
C PHE A 359 24.68 -0.39 11.24
N LEU A 360 25.10 -1.38 12.03
CA LEU A 360 25.19 -1.25 13.48
C LEU A 360 26.18 -0.15 13.89
N ILE A 361 27.42 -0.25 13.43
CA ILE A 361 28.51 0.63 13.89
C ILE A 361 28.39 2.06 13.38
N ASN A 362 27.84 2.26 12.17
CA ASN A 362 27.77 3.57 11.54
C ASN A 362 26.44 4.29 11.78
N TYR A 363 25.38 3.55 12.12
CA TYR A 363 24.03 4.10 12.21
C TYR A 363 23.31 3.67 13.48
N SER A 364 22.91 2.40 13.61
CA SER A 364 21.96 2.02 14.67
C SER A 364 22.56 2.02 16.07
N SER A 365 23.87 2.13 16.27
CA SER A 365 24.47 2.36 17.59
C SER A 365 24.81 3.84 17.83
N LYS A 366 24.64 4.71 16.85
CA LYS A 366 25.03 6.12 16.94
C LYS A 366 23.91 6.99 17.50
N ILE A 367 24.30 8.09 18.15
CA ILE A 367 23.37 9.12 18.63
C ILE A 367 23.04 10.13 17.51
N VAL A 368 22.01 10.96 17.72
CA VAL A 368 21.42 11.85 16.70
C VAL A 368 22.43 12.81 16.05
N SER A 369 23.49 13.20 16.77
CA SER A 369 24.51 14.13 16.26
C SER A 369 25.21 13.64 14.98
N ASP A 370 25.30 12.33 14.76
CA ASP A 370 26.02 11.75 13.62
C ASP A 370 25.18 11.66 12.34
N THR A 371 23.85 11.77 12.44
CA THR A 371 22.93 11.39 11.36
C THR A 371 22.00 12.51 10.89
N GLY A 372 21.98 13.64 11.60
CA GLY A 372 20.87 14.60 11.55
C GLY A 372 20.65 15.40 10.25
N VAL A 373 21.63 15.47 9.33
CA VAL A 373 21.43 16.25 8.07
C VAL A 373 20.77 15.40 6.97
N SER A 374 20.96 14.09 6.98
CA SER A 374 20.42 13.20 5.93
C SER A 374 18.90 12.95 6.05
N GLN A 375 18.19 13.60 6.99
CA GLN A 375 16.78 13.36 7.32
C GLN A 375 16.37 11.91 7.66
N LEU A 376 17.28 10.94 7.56
CA LEU A 376 17.04 9.52 7.79
C LEU A 376 16.49 9.19 9.18
N THR A 377 16.79 10.05 10.15
CA THR A 377 16.61 9.79 11.59
C THR A 377 15.70 10.82 12.25
N ASN A 378 14.92 11.53 11.45
CA ASN A 378 14.24 12.71 11.92
C ASN A 378 13.19 12.40 13.00
N LEU A 379 12.43 11.31 12.86
CA LEU A 379 11.34 11.01 13.79
C LEU A 379 11.72 10.11 14.97
N ILE A 380 12.68 9.20 14.79
CA ILE A 380 13.04 8.19 15.80
C ILE A 380 14.56 8.09 15.90
N PRO A 381 15.14 8.02 17.11
CA PRO A 381 16.58 7.86 17.27
C PRO A 381 17.10 6.57 16.61
N PRO A 382 18.28 6.60 15.93
CA PRO A 382 18.90 5.40 15.36
C PRO A 382 19.02 4.21 16.32
N PRO A 383 19.33 4.40 17.63
CA PRO A 383 19.42 3.32 18.61
C PRO A 383 18.18 2.46 18.77
N SER A 384 17.01 2.93 18.32
CA SER A 384 15.77 2.17 18.36
C SER A 384 15.81 0.84 17.58
N LEU A 385 16.66 0.74 16.55
CA LEU A 385 16.83 -0.48 15.75
C LEU A 385 17.99 -1.37 16.25
N SER A 386 18.77 -0.93 17.23
CA SER A 386 20.01 -1.60 17.64
C SER A 386 19.80 -3.06 18.05
N ALA A 387 18.77 -3.36 18.85
CA ALA A 387 18.48 -4.72 19.30
C ALA A 387 18.18 -5.67 18.13
N PHE A 388 17.39 -5.21 17.16
CA PHE A 388 17.09 -5.97 15.94
C PHE A 388 18.36 -6.23 15.13
N VAL A 389 19.15 -5.19 14.88
CA VAL A 389 20.36 -5.28 14.05
C VAL A 389 21.43 -6.15 14.71
N VAL A 390 21.58 -6.12 16.04
CA VAL A 390 22.50 -7.02 16.78
C VAL A 390 22.15 -8.49 16.53
N ILE A 391 20.86 -8.83 16.50
CA ILE A 391 20.41 -10.20 16.16
C ILE A 391 20.79 -10.52 14.71
N LEU A 392 20.63 -9.59 13.78
CA LEU A 392 21.01 -9.78 12.38
C LEU A 392 22.53 -9.96 12.21
N VAL A 393 23.36 -9.24 12.96
CA VAL A 393 24.82 -9.45 12.98
C VAL A 393 25.13 -10.89 13.41
N GLY A 394 24.49 -11.38 14.46
CA GLY A 394 24.64 -12.76 14.92
C GLY A 394 24.19 -13.78 13.87
N LEU A 395 23.01 -13.57 13.27
CA LEU A 395 22.47 -14.43 12.21
C LEU A 395 23.36 -14.43 10.97
N LYS A 396 23.90 -13.28 10.55
CA LYS A 396 24.79 -13.20 9.39
C LYS A 396 26.09 -13.96 9.60
N LYS A 397 26.62 -13.96 10.83
CA LYS A 397 27.81 -14.76 11.19
C LYS A 397 27.52 -16.26 11.20
N ILE A 398 26.33 -16.69 11.65
CA ILE A 398 25.94 -18.10 11.72
C ILE A 398 25.52 -18.63 10.34
N LEU A 399 24.84 -17.81 9.54
CA LEU A 399 24.23 -18.16 8.25
C LEU A 399 24.75 -17.25 7.12
N PRO A 400 26.08 -17.20 6.85
CA PRO A 400 26.66 -16.22 5.94
C PRO A 400 26.21 -16.39 4.49
N MET A 401 25.98 -17.63 4.07
CA MET A 401 25.55 -18.01 2.71
C MET A 401 24.07 -17.71 2.42
N PHE A 402 23.26 -17.47 3.45
CA PHE A 402 21.83 -17.24 3.27
C PHE A 402 21.54 -15.75 3.03
N ASN A 403 20.58 -15.50 2.16
CA ASN A 403 19.92 -14.21 2.06
C ASN A 403 19.02 -14.03 3.27
N LEU A 404 19.51 -13.25 4.25
CA LEU A 404 18.80 -13.02 5.50
C LEU A 404 17.44 -12.36 5.30
N GLN A 405 17.27 -11.50 4.29
CA GLN A 405 15.99 -10.88 3.98
C GLN A 405 14.98 -11.95 3.57
N ALA A 406 15.29 -12.75 2.54
CA ALA A 406 14.41 -13.79 2.05
C ALA A 406 14.11 -14.87 3.11
N LEU A 407 15.13 -15.23 3.92
CA LEU A 407 15.00 -16.14 5.04
C LEU A 407 14.00 -15.60 6.08
N LEU A 408 14.19 -14.37 6.54
CA LEU A 408 13.35 -13.77 7.58
C LEU A 408 11.94 -13.47 7.08
N TYR A 409 11.77 -13.12 5.81
CA TYR A 409 10.44 -12.94 5.19
C TYR A 409 9.69 -14.26 5.14
N SER A 410 10.39 -15.34 4.80
CA SER A 410 9.82 -16.68 4.80
C SER A 410 9.48 -17.16 6.20
N ILE A 411 10.34 -16.89 7.19
CA ILE A 411 10.07 -17.14 8.62
C ILE A 411 8.85 -16.33 9.06
N ASN A 412 8.69 -15.10 8.59
CA ASN A 412 7.54 -14.26 8.92
C ASN A 412 6.24 -14.78 8.30
N ILE A 413 6.25 -15.25 7.05
CA ILE A 413 5.09 -15.87 6.39
C ILE A 413 4.68 -17.16 7.12
N VAL A 414 5.62 -18.08 7.32
CA VAL A 414 5.37 -19.35 8.02
C VAL A 414 4.99 -19.11 9.48
N GLY A 415 5.68 -18.18 10.14
CA GLY A 415 5.40 -17.75 11.50
C GLY A 415 4.02 -17.12 11.65
N GLY A 416 3.59 -16.30 10.69
CA GLY A 416 2.24 -15.72 10.65
C GLY A 416 1.15 -16.76 10.51
N PHE A 417 1.37 -17.75 9.65
CA PHE A 417 0.46 -18.88 9.52
C PHE A 417 0.32 -19.61 10.87
N TRP A 418 1.43 -19.97 11.51
CA TRP A 418 1.40 -20.70 12.77
C TRP A 418 0.89 -19.86 13.94
N ALA A 419 1.30 -18.61 14.06
CA ALA A 419 0.88 -17.71 15.13
C ALA A 419 -0.62 -17.46 15.08
N PHE A 420 -1.16 -17.18 13.88
CA PHE A 420 -2.61 -17.01 13.71
C PHE A 420 -3.36 -18.33 13.90
N TYR A 421 -2.82 -19.46 13.44
CA TYR A 421 -3.40 -20.79 13.69
C TYR A 421 -3.51 -21.09 15.18
N LEU A 422 -2.47 -20.79 15.96
CA LEU A 422 -2.44 -20.99 17.41
C LEU A 422 -3.40 -20.04 18.12
N LEU A 423 -3.47 -18.78 17.69
CA LEU A 423 -4.44 -17.80 18.19
C LEU A 423 -5.87 -18.29 17.95
N LEU A 424 -6.22 -18.66 16.71
CA LEU A 424 -7.54 -19.16 16.38
C LEU A 424 -7.86 -20.45 17.12
N SER A 425 -6.90 -21.39 17.23
CA SER A 425 -7.08 -22.62 17.99
C SER A 425 -7.39 -22.34 19.47
N TYR A 426 -6.76 -21.32 20.04
CA TYR A 426 -7.01 -20.90 21.43
C TYR A 426 -8.37 -20.21 21.61
N LEU A 427 -8.78 -19.39 20.65
CA LEU A 427 -10.06 -18.67 20.69
C LEU A 427 -11.26 -19.59 20.39
N LEU A 428 -11.17 -20.41 19.35
CA LEU A 428 -12.26 -21.27 18.85
C LEU A 428 -12.35 -22.61 19.57
N ARG A 429 -11.24 -23.12 20.13
CA ARG A 429 -11.15 -24.46 20.74
C ARG A 429 -11.68 -25.55 19.80
N PRO A 430 -11.05 -25.76 18.64
CA PRO A 430 -11.58 -26.66 17.61
C PRO A 430 -11.73 -28.09 18.15
N GLU A 431 -12.96 -28.60 18.16
CA GLU A 431 -13.30 -29.94 18.63
C GLU A 431 -13.24 -30.95 17.48
N SER A 432 -13.61 -30.51 16.27
CA SER A 432 -13.67 -31.35 15.08
C SER A 432 -12.48 -31.15 14.13
N LYS A 433 -12.19 -32.16 13.29
CA LYS A 433 -11.21 -32.05 12.19
C LYS A 433 -11.52 -30.89 11.24
N HIS A 434 -12.79 -30.63 10.99
CA HIS A 434 -13.24 -29.55 10.12
C HIS A 434 -12.91 -28.18 10.71
N GLU A 435 -13.06 -28.00 12.03
CA GLU A 435 -12.67 -26.75 12.70
C GLU A 435 -11.14 -26.54 12.69
N ARG A 436 -10.33 -27.61 12.79
CA ARG A 436 -8.87 -27.50 12.59
C ARG A 436 -8.50 -27.09 11.16
N VAL A 437 -9.25 -27.58 10.16
CA VAL A 437 -9.08 -27.13 8.76
C VAL A 437 -9.49 -25.67 8.60
N ILE A 438 -10.56 -25.22 9.28
CA ILE A 438 -10.95 -23.79 9.29
C ILE A 438 -9.84 -22.92 9.85
N THR A 439 -9.23 -23.30 10.98
CA THR A 439 -8.13 -22.51 11.57
C THR A 439 -6.93 -22.45 10.64
N ALA A 440 -6.57 -23.55 9.96
CA ALA A 440 -5.51 -23.56 8.95
C ALA A 440 -5.86 -22.67 7.74
N LEU A 441 -7.07 -22.81 7.20
CA LEU A 441 -7.53 -22.06 6.04
C LEU A 441 -7.59 -20.55 6.29
N ALA A 442 -8.13 -20.13 7.44
CA ALA A 442 -8.16 -18.73 7.82
C ALA A 442 -6.75 -18.17 8.04
N SER A 443 -5.83 -18.96 8.59
CA SER A 443 -4.42 -18.55 8.73
C SER A 443 -3.71 -18.40 7.39
N PHE A 444 -4.02 -19.26 6.43
CA PHE A 444 -3.55 -19.11 5.05
C PHE A 444 -4.09 -17.82 4.42
N MET A 445 -5.40 -17.57 4.54
CA MET A 445 -6.03 -16.36 4.01
C MET A 445 -5.52 -15.08 4.67
N TYR A 446 -5.20 -15.14 5.97
CA TYR A 446 -4.60 -14.02 6.69
C TYR A 446 -3.22 -13.67 6.12
N VAL A 447 -2.31 -14.64 6.02
CA VAL A 447 -0.95 -14.39 5.54
C VAL A 447 -0.98 -13.94 4.09
N PHE A 448 -1.71 -14.67 3.23
CA PHE A 448 -1.80 -14.40 1.79
C PHE A 448 -2.96 -13.47 1.41
N SER A 449 -3.34 -12.60 2.34
CA SER A 449 -4.35 -11.57 2.10
C SER A 449 -3.83 -10.53 1.12
N MET A 450 -4.64 -10.14 0.14
CA MET A 450 -4.25 -9.07 -0.79
C MET A 450 -4.00 -7.73 -0.09
N PHE A 451 -4.67 -7.47 1.04
CA PHE A 451 -4.37 -6.27 1.82
C PHE A 451 -2.91 -6.25 2.32
N ASN A 452 -2.36 -7.40 2.72
CA ASN A 452 -0.95 -7.50 3.11
C ASN A 452 -0.03 -7.32 1.89
N PHE A 453 -0.41 -7.85 0.71
CA PHE A 453 0.42 -7.73 -0.49
C PHE A 453 0.57 -6.28 -0.94
N TYR A 454 -0.55 -5.54 -1.00
CA TYR A 454 -0.55 -4.16 -1.49
C TYR A 454 0.14 -3.17 -0.53
N THR A 455 0.21 -3.49 0.77
CA THR A 455 0.81 -2.59 1.77
C THR A 455 2.09 -3.17 2.35
N ILE A 456 1.97 -4.15 3.24
CA ILE A 456 3.07 -4.68 4.04
C ILE A 456 4.15 -5.34 3.16
N PHE A 457 3.80 -6.31 2.31
CA PHE A 457 4.80 -7.05 1.54
C PHE A 457 5.32 -6.27 0.33
N ASN A 458 4.58 -5.26 -0.15
CA ASN A 458 5.07 -4.38 -1.21
C ASN A 458 6.04 -3.34 -0.66
N SER A 459 5.70 -2.74 0.50
CA SER A 459 6.60 -1.78 1.16
C SER A 459 7.83 -2.47 1.76
N ARG A 460 7.71 -3.73 2.19
CA ARG A 460 8.82 -4.57 2.69
C ARG A 460 9.58 -3.91 3.87
N LEU A 461 8.88 -3.07 4.61
CA LEU A 461 9.41 -2.36 5.79
C LEU A 461 9.51 -3.32 6.97
N VAL A 462 10.23 -2.92 8.03
CA VAL A 462 10.25 -3.65 9.33
C VAL A 462 8.85 -3.98 9.86
N ALA A 463 7.83 -3.19 9.51
CA ALA A 463 6.43 -3.46 9.87
C ALA A 463 5.90 -4.80 9.35
N GLU A 464 6.54 -5.43 8.37
CA GLU A 464 6.10 -6.73 7.86
C GLU A 464 6.12 -7.84 8.90
N TYR A 465 7.03 -7.78 9.88
CA TYR A 465 7.10 -8.75 10.96
C TYR A 465 5.84 -8.76 11.83
N LEU A 466 4.97 -7.74 11.73
CA LEU A 466 3.66 -7.78 12.37
C LEU A 466 2.83 -8.98 11.91
N ILE A 467 3.02 -9.49 10.69
CA ILE A 467 2.29 -10.66 10.17
C ILE A 467 2.50 -11.90 11.06
N SER A 468 3.71 -12.16 11.55
CA SER A 468 3.96 -13.25 12.49
C SER A 468 3.74 -12.86 13.94
N LEU A 469 4.27 -11.70 14.31
CA LEU A 469 4.43 -11.36 15.71
C LEU A 469 3.17 -10.77 16.32
N TYR A 470 2.30 -10.10 15.57
CA TYR A 470 1.08 -9.53 16.14
C TYR A 470 0.09 -10.62 16.61
N PRO A 471 -0.28 -11.65 15.80
CA PRO A 471 -1.10 -12.76 16.30
C PRO A 471 -0.46 -13.50 17.47
N LEU A 472 0.87 -13.68 17.44
CA LEU A 472 1.62 -14.35 18.51
C LEU A 472 1.55 -13.54 19.81
N SER A 473 1.83 -12.25 19.76
CA SER A 473 1.77 -11.36 20.92
C SER A 473 0.36 -11.24 21.47
N LEU A 474 -0.67 -11.20 20.59
CA LEU A 474 -2.06 -11.22 21.02
C LEU A 474 -2.40 -12.51 21.77
N LEU A 475 -1.99 -13.68 21.24
CA LEU A 475 -2.14 -14.97 21.90
C LEU A 475 -1.44 -14.99 23.26
N LEU A 476 -0.17 -14.56 23.32
CA LEU A 476 0.63 -14.51 24.54
C LEU A 476 -0.01 -13.59 25.58
N GLY A 477 -0.46 -12.40 25.18
CA GLY A 477 -1.12 -11.42 26.05
C GLY A 477 -2.43 -11.95 26.63
N ILE A 478 -3.33 -12.48 25.79
CA ILE A 478 -4.59 -13.07 26.26
C ILE A 478 -4.32 -14.24 27.20
N LYS A 479 -3.35 -15.11 26.88
CA LYS A 479 -2.99 -16.26 27.71
C LYS A 479 -2.33 -15.84 29.02
N ALA A 480 -1.48 -14.82 29.01
CA ALA A 480 -0.88 -14.23 30.21
C ALA A 480 -1.98 -13.77 31.16
N ILE A 481 -2.94 -12.99 30.65
CA ILE A 481 -4.04 -12.45 31.45
C ILE A 481 -4.96 -13.56 31.94
N ARG A 482 -5.40 -14.50 31.10
CA ARG A 482 -6.30 -15.57 31.56
C ARG A 482 -5.64 -16.52 32.56
N ALA A 483 -4.40 -16.92 32.29
CA ALA A 483 -3.68 -17.90 33.11
C ALA A 483 -2.94 -17.29 34.32
N GLY A 484 -2.84 -15.95 34.41
CA GLY A 484 -2.06 -15.29 35.47
C GLY A 484 -0.55 -15.52 35.33
N LYS A 485 -0.07 -15.75 34.11
CA LYS A 485 1.31 -16.12 33.81
C LYS A 485 2.09 -14.92 33.28
N PHE A 486 2.71 -14.18 34.19
CA PHE A 486 3.43 -12.94 33.87
C PHE A 486 4.58 -13.13 32.87
N TYR A 487 5.30 -14.25 32.90
CA TYR A 487 6.38 -14.53 31.94
C TYR A 487 5.93 -14.56 30.46
N LEU A 488 4.66 -14.87 30.17
CA LEU A 488 4.12 -14.79 28.81
C LEU A 488 3.96 -13.33 28.36
N LEU A 489 3.64 -12.43 29.29
CA LEU A 489 3.62 -10.99 29.03
C LEU A 489 5.04 -10.50 28.75
N VAL A 490 6.00 -10.85 29.61
CA VAL A 490 7.42 -10.48 29.43
C VAL A 490 7.93 -10.93 28.07
N LEU A 491 7.60 -12.15 27.64
CA LEU A 491 7.95 -12.64 26.30
C LEU A 491 7.33 -11.80 25.17
N ALA A 492 6.05 -11.41 25.28
CA ALA A 492 5.40 -10.56 24.28
C ALA A 492 6.07 -9.18 24.20
N VAL A 493 6.41 -8.59 25.36
CA VAL A 493 7.08 -7.28 25.44
C VAL A 493 8.51 -7.36 24.91
N LEU A 494 9.24 -8.45 25.17
CA LEU A 494 10.56 -8.68 24.59
C LEU A 494 10.51 -8.70 23.06
N ILE A 495 9.54 -9.42 22.49
CA ILE A 495 9.31 -9.45 21.03
C ILE A 495 9.06 -8.04 20.50
N TRP A 496 8.20 -7.27 21.17
CA TRP A 496 7.89 -5.90 20.76
C TRP A 496 9.09 -4.95 20.82
N SER A 497 9.92 -5.06 21.85
CA SER A 497 11.12 -4.21 21.97
C SER A 497 12.20 -4.61 20.96
N VAL A 498 12.43 -5.91 20.77
CA VAL A 498 13.43 -6.41 19.79
C VAL A 498 13.08 -6.00 18.36
N PHE A 499 11.83 -6.16 17.95
CA PHE A 499 11.36 -5.77 16.60
C PHE A 499 10.89 -4.31 16.52
N ASN A 500 11.10 -3.55 17.61
CA ASN A 500 10.82 -2.11 17.69
C ASN A 500 9.38 -1.71 17.30
N PHE A 501 8.39 -2.43 17.83
CA PHE A 501 6.97 -2.18 17.54
C PHE A 501 6.45 -0.85 18.08
N VAL A 502 7.16 -0.30 19.06
CA VAL A 502 6.79 0.94 19.75
C VAL A 502 7.12 2.19 18.94
N SER A 503 8.01 2.08 17.94
CA SER A 503 8.40 3.24 17.13
C SER A 503 8.14 3.02 15.64
N VAL A 504 9.00 2.30 14.93
CA VAL A 504 8.98 2.19 13.46
C VAL A 504 7.68 1.59 12.94
N THR A 505 7.15 0.57 13.62
CA THR A 505 5.92 -0.12 13.17
C THR A 505 4.65 0.39 13.86
N PHE A 506 4.76 1.42 14.73
CA PHE A 506 3.66 1.85 15.59
C PHE A 506 2.38 2.24 14.83
N PRO A 507 2.42 2.95 13.68
CA PRO A 507 1.19 3.29 12.97
C PRO A 507 0.39 2.05 12.53
N ILE A 508 1.04 1.02 12.00
CA ILE A 508 0.34 -0.21 11.56
C ILE A 508 -0.06 -1.07 12.76
N PHE A 509 0.81 -1.18 13.77
CA PHE A 509 0.52 -1.89 15.02
C PHE A 509 -0.67 -1.27 15.77
N GLY A 510 -0.69 0.07 15.90
CA GLY A 510 -1.76 0.84 16.53
C GLY A 510 -3.10 0.68 15.79
N ALA A 511 -3.08 0.68 14.45
CA ALA A 511 -4.25 0.46 13.62
C ALA A 511 -4.90 -0.91 13.89
N VAL A 512 -4.09 -1.99 13.88
CA VAL A 512 -4.62 -3.33 14.17
C VAL A 512 -5.04 -3.46 15.64
N LEU A 513 -4.29 -2.88 16.59
CA LEU A 513 -4.65 -2.90 18.01
C LEU A 513 -6.00 -2.23 18.26
N LEU A 514 -6.24 -1.05 17.67
CA LEU A 514 -7.50 -0.30 17.77
C LEU A 514 -8.68 -1.13 17.28
N THR A 515 -8.53 -1.81 16.14
CA THR A 515 -9.61 -2.64 15.57
C THR A 515 -9.82 -3.97 16.30
N THR A 516 -8.82 -4.49 17.04
CA THR A 516 -8.97 -5.69 17.89
C THR A 516 -9.54 -5.44 19.28
N LEU A 517 -9.79 -4.18 19.66
CA LEU A 517 -10.20 -3.83 21.01
C LEU A 517 -11.46 -4.59 21.50
N PRO A 518 -12.54 -4.76 20.70
CA PRO A 518 -13.69 -5.57 21.12
C PRO A 518 -13.34 -7.03 21.46
N LEU A 519 -12.48 -7.67 20.67
CA LEU A 519 -11.98 -9.02 20.96
C LEU A 519 -11.16 -9.06 22.26
N LEU A 520 -10.28 -8.07 22.49
CA LEU A 520 -9.49 -7.98 23.71
C LEU A 520 -10.37 -7.82 24.95
N ILE A 521 -11.37 -6.93 24.88
CA ILE A 521 -12.36 -6.74 25.94
C ILE A 521 -13.06 -8.07 26.23
N LEU A 522 -13.65 -8.72 25.21
CA LEU A 522 -14.29 -10.02 25.38
C LEU A 522 -13.35 -11.05 26.01
N ALA A 523 -12.12 -11.12 25.53
CA ALA A 523 -11.18 -12.15 25.94
C ALA A 523 -10.69 -11.99 27.38
N THR A 524 -10.72 -10.76 27.92
CA THR A 524 -10.08 -10.41 29.19
C THR A 524 -11.02 -9.79 30.24
N TRP A 525 -12.30 -9.56 29.89
CA TRP A 525 -13.29 -8.90 30.75
C TRP A 525 -13.36 -9.49 32.17
N ASN A 526 -13.41 -10.83 32.27
CA ASN A 526 -13.46 -11.56 33.54
C ASN A 526 -12.18 -11.40 34.39
N TYR A 527 -11.15 -10.77 33.84
CA TYR A 527 -9.83 -10.58 34.45
C TYR A 527 -9.42 -9.11 34.49
N LYS A 528 -10.37 -8.16 34.48
CA LYS A 528 -10.12 -6.70 34.39
C LYS A 528 -9.04 -6.15 35.33
N LYS A 529 -9.00 -6.59 36.60
CA LYS A 529 -7.94 -6.16 37.55
C LYS A 529 -6.55 -6.58 37.09
N ARG A 530 -6.42 -7.84 36.65
CA ARG A 530 -5.17 -8.39 36.14
C ARG A 530 -4.79 -7.77 34.79
N LEU A 531 -5.78 -7.51 33.93
CA LEU A 531 -5.58 -6.75 32.69
C LEU A 531 -4.93 -5.40 32.99
N VAL A 532 -5.49 -4.59 33.88
CA VAL A 532 -4.92 -3.29 34.27
C VAL A 532 -3.49 -3.44 34.81
N MET A 533 -3.26 -4.37 35.74
CA MET A 533 -1.91 -4.63 36.26
C MET A 533 -0.92 -5.04 35.18
N TYR A 534 -1.34 -5.86 34.21
CA TYR A 534 -0.48 -6.31 33.13
C TYR A 534 -0.25 -5.22 32.08
N LEU A 535 -1.21 -4.33 31.85
CA LEU A 535 -1.01 -3.14 31.01
C LEU A 535 -0.01 -2.17 31.65
N LEU A 536 -0.10 -1.92 32.95
CA LEU A 536 0.89 -1.13 33.69
C LEU A 536 2.28 -1.80 33.64
N GLY A 537 2.35 -3.10 33.88
CA GLY A 537 3.59 -3.87 33.76
C GLY A 537 4.18 -3.85 32.35
N THR A 538 3.32 -3.86 31.32
CA THR A 538 3.74 -3.72 29.91
C THR A 538 4.36 -2.36 29.66
N GLY A 539 3.73 -1.28 30.11
CA GLY A 539 4.26 0.08 29.96
C GLY A 539 5.61 0.26 30.64
N LEU A 540 5.75 -0.25 31.87
CA LEU A 540 7.01 -0.22 32.61
C LEU A 540 8.11 -1.03 31.90
N LEU A 541 7.81 -2.27 31.50
CA LEU A 541 8.77 -3.14 30.80
C LEU A 541 9.20 -2.56 29.46
N LEU A 542 8.26 -2.00 28.68
CA LEU A 542 8.58 -1.31 27.43
C LEU A 542 9.49 -0.12 27.70
N GLY A 543 9.20 0.70 28.72
CA GLY A 543 10.06 1.83 29.11
C GLY A 543 11.48 1.39 29.43
N ILE A 544 11.67 0.35 30.24
CA ILE A 544 13.00 -0.13 30.65
C ILE A 544 13.76 -0.80 29.49
N LEU A 545 13.11 -1.68 28.72
CA LEU A 545 13.73 -2.39 27.61
C LEU A 545 14.13 -1.45 26.45
N ASN A 546 13.42 -0.33 26.31
CA ASN A 546 13.66 0.67 25.27
C ASN A 546 14.37 1.92 25.79
N PHE A 547 14.81 1.93 27.06
CA PHE A 547 15.43 3.09 27.70
C PHE A 547 16.64 3.64 26.94
N HIS A 548 17.43 2.75 26.32
CA HIS A 548 18.59 3.06 25.49
C HIS A 548 18.33 4.00 24.31
N TRP A 549 17.09 4.11 23.83
CA TRP A 549 16.73 5.08 22.77
C TRP A 549 15.68 6.09 23.24
N LEU A 550 14.82 5.75 24.20
CA LEU A 550 13.80 6.67 24.74
C LEU A 550 14.42 7.95 25.32
N VAL A 551 15.59 7.85 25.97
CA VAL A 551 16.30 9.01 26.53
C VAL A 551 16.72 10.02 25.46
N PHE A 552 16.79 9.61 24.19
CA PHE A 552 17.19 10.46 23.08
C PHE A 552 16.01 11.09 22.32
N ILE A 553 14.76 10.71 22.62
CA ILE A 553 13.57 11.31 21.99
C ILE A 553 13.57 12.84 22.07
N PRO A 554 13.92 13.50 23.21
CA PRO A 554 13.95 14.96 23.32
C PRO A 554 14.84 15.66 22.30
N TYR A 555 15.76 14.94 21.66
CA TYR A 555 16.70 15.44 20.67
C TYR A 555 16.32 15.07 19.22
N THR A 556 15.06 14.68 18.96
CA THR A 556 14.54 14.32 17.62
C THR A 556 13.47 15.30 17.13
N ASN A 557 13.03 15.18 15.87
CA ASN A 557 11.89 15.98 15.35
C ASN A 557 10.57 15.72 16.06
N LEU A 558 10.46 14.61 16.80
CA LEU A 558 9.25 14.29 17.51
C LEU A 558 8.98 15.27 18.67
N SER A 559 10.04 15.72 19.35
CA SER A 559 9.96 16.62 20.51
C SER A 559 10.16 18.09 20.15
N GLN A 560 11.06 18.37 19.21
CA GLN A 560 11.39 19.73 18.78
C GLN A 560 11.63 19.71 17.27
N PRO A 561 11.12 20.68 16.50
CA PRO A 561 11.47 20.77 15.09
C PRO A 561 12.99 20.92 14.99
N LEU A 562 13.68 19.92 14.43
CA LEU A 562 15.11 20.06 14.19
C LEU A 562 15.26 21.17 13.16
N PRO A 563 16.13 22.14 13.44
CA PRO A 563 16.60 23.12 12.48
C PRO A 563 16.99 22.45 11.16
N GLY A 564 16.34 22.84 10.07
CA GLY A 564 16.51 22.14 8.80
C GLY A 564 15.76 20.79 8.72
N SER A 565 14.56 20.64 9.30
CA SER A 565 13.58 19.60 8.94
C SER A 565 12.33 20.15 8.22
N SER A 566 11.93 19.51 7.11
CA SER A 566 10.85 19.98 6.22
C SER A 566 9.48 19.54 6.69
N THR A 567 9.42 18.59 7.62
CA THR A 567 8.19 18.18 8.27
C THR A 567 7.86 19.20 9.34
N PRO A 568 6.90 20.12 9.11
CA PRO A 568 6.28 20.82 10.23
C PRO A 568 5.89 19.77 11.27
N ASN A 569 6.07 20.11 12.56
CA ASN A 569 5.84 19.16 13.65
C ASN A 569 4.50 18.45 13.40
N LEU A 570 4.44 17.12 13.54
CA LEU A 570 3.19 16.35 13.37
C LEU A 570 2.05 16.94 14.21
N THR A 571 2.38 17.69 15.26
CA THR A 571 1.45 18.39 16.14
C THR A 571 1.02 19.79 15.66
N SER A 572 1.69 20.40 14.67
CA SER A 572 1.41 21.74 14.15
C SER A 572 0.06 21.84 13.43
N THR A 573 -0.54 23.02 13.45
CA THR A 573 -1.85 23.30 12.82
C THR A 573 -1.78 23.22 11.30
N GLU A 574 -0.76 23.83 10.68
CA GLU A 574 -0.54 23.80 9.23
C GLU A 574 -0.44 22.37 8.70
N PHE A 575 0.33 21.51 9.37
CA PHE A 575 0.44 20.10 8.98
C PHE A 575 -0.90 19.37 9.05
N ARG A 576 -1.72 19.67 10.06
CA ARG A 576 -3.06 19.07 10.19
C ARG A 576 -3.97 19.54 9.06
N GLU A 577 -4.01 20.82 8.75
CA GLU A 577 -4.82 21.40 7.67
C GLU A 577 -4.47 20.81 6.29
N GLN A 578 -3.17 20.67 5.99
CA GLN A 578 -2.71 20.01 4.77
C GLN A 578 -3.15 18.54 4.72
N ASN A 579 -3.06 17.83 5.85
CA ASN A 579 -3.52 16.44 5.94
C ASN A 579 -5.04 16.31 5.84
N GLU A 580 -5.84 17.25 6.32
CA GLU A 580 -7.29 17.19 6.19
C GLU A 580 -7.71 17.12 4.72
N THR A 581 -7.07 17.93 3.88
CA THR A 581 -7.31 17.93 2.44
C THR A 581 -6.97 16.57 1.84
N GLY A 582 -5.80 16.03 2.16
CA GLY A 582 -5.39 14.69 1.72
C GLY A 582 -6.36 13.59 2.18
N ILE A 583 -6.80 13.62 3.44
CA ILE A 583 -7.77 12.67 3.98
C ILE A 583 -9.10 12.76 3.23
N LYS A 584 -9.64 13.96 3.00
CA LYS A 584 -10.89 14.16 2.26
C LYS A 584 -10.78 13.61 0.84
N THR A 585 -9.78 14.07 0.08
CA THR A 585 -9.58 13.66 -1.32
C THR A 585 -9.43 12.15 -1.48
N VAL A 586 -8.68 11.49 -0.59
CA VAL A 586 -8.50 10.03 -0.65
C VAL A 586 -9.74 9.29 -0.16
N SER A 587 -10.44 9.79 0.86
CA SER A 587 -11.64 9.14 1.40
C SER A 587 -12.81 9.19 0.40
N GLU A 588 -13.02 10.32 -0.28
CA GLU A 588 -14.12 10.52 -1.25
C GLU A 588 -14.09 9.57 -2.46
N ILE A 589 -12.90 9.04 -2.78
CA ILE A 589 -12.75 8.05 -3.86
C ILE A 589 -12.78 6.61 -3.35
N ASN A 590 -12.74 6.40 -2.03
CA ASN A 590 -12.81 5.08 -1.44
C ASN A 590 -14.24 4.54 -1.48
N ASN A 591 -14.34 3.22 -1.51
CA ASN A 591 -15.64 2.55 -1.47
C ASN A 591 -15.52 1.31 -0.61
N SER A 592 -16.32 1.26 0.45
CA SER A 592 -16.37 0.16 1.43
C SER A 592 -16.79 -1.17 0.82
N PHE A 593 -17.43 -1.18 -0.35
CA PHE A 593 -17.79 -2.38 -1.10
C PHE A 593 -16.60 -3.28 -1.43
N PHE A 594 -15.47 -2.69 -1.85
CA PHE A 594 -14.27 -3.47 -2.18
C PHE A 594 -13.71 -4.22 -0.98
N PRO A 595 -13.40 -3.57 0.17
CA PRO A 595 -12.89 -4.29 1.32
C PRO A 595 -13.94 -5.19 1.96
N LEU A 596 -15.25 -4.90 1.82
CA LEU A 596 -16.32 -5.84 2.16
C LEU A 596 -16.30 -7.11 1.30
N LEU A 597 -15.73 -7.09 0.09
CA LEU A 597 -15.56 -8.27 -0.76
C LEU A 597 -14.15 -8.88 -0.67
N ASN A 598 -13.42 -8.56 0.40
CA ASN A 598 -12.02 -8.96 0.56
C ASN A 598 -11.14 -8.46 -0.61
N SER A 599 -11.36 -7.22 -1.07
CA SER A 599 -10.64 -6.57 -2.15
C SER A 599 -10.12 -5.18 -1.79
N TYR A 600 -9.02 -4.76 -2.41
CA TYR A 600 -8.46 -3.43 -2.25
C TYR A 600 -9.24 -2.37 -3.05
N HIS A 601 -9.17 -1.11 -2.65
CA HIS A 601 -9.84 -0.01 -3.36
C HIS A 601 -9.30 0.15 -4.79
N GLN A 602 -10.17 -0.01 -5.79
CA GLN A 602 -9.79 0.10 -7.21
C GLN A 602 -9.44 1.54 -7.59
N LYS A 603 -10.25 2.52 -7.17
CA LYS A 603 -10.07 3.93 -7.54
C LYS A 603 -8.76 4.52 -7.04
N ILE A 604 -8.29 4.13 -5.84
CA ILE A 604 -6.95 4.51 -5.37
C ILE A 604 -5.89 4.04 -6.38
N GLN A 605 -5.92 2.76 -6.75
CA GLN A 605 -4.92 2.20 -7.66
C GLN A 605 -4.94 2.88 -9.04
N GLN A 606 -6.13 3.23 -9.53
CA GLN A 606 -6.31 3.95 -10.80
C GLN A 606 -5.82 5.39 -10.73
N ASN A 607 -6.25 6.15 -9.70
CA ASN A 607 -5.92 7.56 -9.56
C ASN A 607 -4.42 7.78 -9.32
N PHE A 608 -3.79 6.89 -8.53
CA PHE A 608 -2.36 6.95 -8.23
C PHE A 608 -1.50 6.13 -9.19
N HIS A 609 -2.06 5.49 -10.23
CA HIS A 609 -1.30 4.71 -11.22
C HIS A 609 -0.36 3.67 -10.59
N TRP A 610 -0.88 2.92 -9.62
CA TRP A 610 -0.09 1.94 -8.89
C TRP A 610 0.45 0.84 -9.83
N PRO A 611 1.73 0.41 -9.69
CA PRO A 611 2.30 -0.67 -10.49
C PRO A 611 1.50 -1.97 -10.43
N GLN A 612 0.76 -2.19 -9.35
CA GLN A 612 -0.05 -3.37 -9.10
C GLN A 612 -1.41 -3.34 -9.85
N LEU A 613 -1.80 -2.21 -10.46
CA LEU A 613 -3.09 -2.06 -11.15
C LEU A 613 -3.31 -3.10 -12.28
N PRO A 614 -2.31 -3.48 -13.10
CA PRO A 614 -2.47 -4.56 -14.09
C PRO A 614 -2.83 -5.90 -13.45
N ILE A 615 -2.20 -6.25 -12.31
CA ILE A 615 -2.54 -7.46 -11.55
C ILE A 615 -3.98 -7.37 -11.03
N TYR A 616 -4.38 -6.21 -10.51
CA TYR A 616 -5.74 -5.97 -10.05
C TYR A 616 -6.78 -6.22 -11.14
N ASN A 617 -6.62 -5.56 -12.29
CA ASN A 617 -7.58 -5.63 -13.39
C ASN A 617 -7.58 -7.02 -14.05
N SER A 618 -6.42 -7.64 -14.20
CA SER A 618 -6.30 -8.94 -14.87
C SER A 618 -6.73 -10.11 -13.99
N TRP A 619 -6.65 -9.97 -12.66
CA TRP A 619 -6.88 -11.03 -11.69
C TRP A 619 -7.97 -10.68 -10.66
N TYR A 620 -7.69 -9.79 -9.70
CA TYR A 620 -8.56 -9.56 -8.54
C TYR A 620 -9.96 -9.07 -8.92
N LEU A 621 -10.08 -8.22 -9.94
CA LEU A 621 -11.37 -7.73 -10.42
C LEU A 621 -12.25 -8.84 -10.98
N LYS A 622 -11.66 -9.83 -11.68
CA LYS A 622 -12.40 -10.97 -12.26
C LYS A 622 -12.94 -11.92 -11.18
N PHE A 623 -12.24 -12.02 -10.06
CA PHE A 623 -12.61 -12.89 -8.94
C PHE A 623 -13.33 -12.16 -7.80
N LEU A 624 -13.52 -10.85 -7.91
CA LEU A 624 -14.26 -10.04 -6.95
C LEU A 624 -15.65 -10.63 -6.59
N PRO A 625 -16.44 -11.20 -7.53
CA PRO A 625 -17.72 -11.83 -7.18
C PRO A 625 -17.59 -13.03 -6.22
N LEU A 626 -16.44 -13.71 -6.16
CA LEU A 626 -16.22 -14.79 -5.20
C LEU A 626 -16.21 -14.29 -3.76
N GLY A 627 -15.91 -13.00 -3.52
CA GLY A 627 -16.02 -12.37 -2.21
C GLY A 627 -17.44 -12.43 -1.63
N LEU A 628 -18.49 -12.45 -2.47
CA LEU A 628 -19.88 -12.58 -2.03
C LEU A 628 -20.13 -13.91 -1.30
N VAL A 629 -19.41 -14.97 -1.68
CA VAL A 629 -19.50 -16.27 -0.99
C VAL A 629 -19.00 -16.14 0.45
N LEU A 630 -17.91 -15.38 0.66
CA LEU A 630 -17.35 -15.15 1.99
C LEU A 630 -18.28 -14.28 2.85
N ILE A 631 -18.90 -13.24 2.26
CA ILE A 631 -19.93 -12.45 2.95
C ILE A 631 -21.14 -13.33 3.32
N ALA A 632 -21.61 -14.18 2.40
CA ALA A 632 -22.73 -15.08 2.65
C ALA A 632 -22.43 -16.03 3.82
N VAL A 633 -21.18 -16.49 3.94
CA VAL A 633 -20.71 -17.28 5.10
C VAL A 633 -20.83 -16.48 6.40
N VAL A 634 -20.42 -15.21 6.41
CA VAL A 634 -20.53 -14.34 7.59
C VAL A 634 -21.99 -14.14 7.97
N ILE A 635 -22.85 -13.75 7.04
CA ILE A 635 -24.27 -13.49 7.29
C ILE A 635 -24.99 -14.76 7.78
N TRP A 636 -24.76 -15.90 7.12
CA TRP A 636 -25.38 -17.16 7.53
C TRP A 636 -24.94 -17.59 8.92
N ALA A 637 -23.67 -17.35 9.28
CA ALA A 637 -23.20 -17.62 10.62
C ALA A 637 -23.99 -16.79 11.64
N GLY A 638 -24.21 -15.50 11.38
CA GLY A 638 -25.06 -14.64 12.22
C GLY A 638 -26.48 -15.17 12.39
N ILE A 639 -27.11 -15.68 11.33
CA ILE A 639 -28.46 -16.28 11.39
C ILE A 639 -28.47 -17.57 12.24
N THR A 640 -27.36 -18.31 12.27
CA THR A 640 -27.29 -19.62 12.93
C THR A 640 -26.59 -19.61 14.28
N VAL A 641 -26.04 -18.48 14.71
CA VAL A 641 -25.18 -18.36 15.91
C VAL A 641 -25.91 -18.68 17.20
N GLU A 642 -27.23 -18.47 17.26
CA GLU A 642 -28.06 -18.78 18.43
C GLU A 642 -27.94 -20.24 18.90
N LYS A 643 -27.55 -21.14 17.99
CA LYS A 643 -27.35 -22.57 18.27
C LYS A 643 -26.06 -22.86 19.04
N ASP A 644 -25.10 -21.94 19.07
CA ASP A 644 -23.82 -22.09 19.78
C ASP A 644 -23.61 -20.91 20.74
N LYS A 645 -24.23 -21.01 21.94
CA LYS A 645 -24.16 -19.97 22.99
C LYS A 645 -22.73 -19.57 23.36
N PHE A 646 -21.76 -20.49 23.22
CA PHE A 646 -20.37 -20.21 23.52
C PHE A 646 -19.72 -19.30 22.46
N LYS A 647 -20.13 -19.44 21.18
CA LYS A 647 -19.58 -18.65 20.08
C LYS A 647 -20.29 -17.32 19.82
N ILE A 648 -21.49 -17.08 20.36
CA ILE A 648 -22.21 -15.80 20.22
C ILE A 648 -21.32 -14.60 20.57
N PRO A 649 -20.69 -14.52 21.76
CA PRO A 649 -19.90 -13.35 22.12
C PRO A 649 -18.70 -13.16 21.21
N LEU A 650 -18.06 -14.27 20.81
CA LEU A 650 -16.90 -14.25 19.91
C LEU A 650 -17.28 -13.77 18.50
N TYR A 651 -18.43 -14.19 17.99
CA TYR A 651 -18.96 -13.73 16.70
C TYR A 651 -19.27 -12.23 16.74
N VAL A 652 -19.95 -11.74 17.77
CA VAL A 652 -20.26 -10.32 17.94
C VAL A 652 -18.97 -9.49 18.01
N ALA A 653 -17.98 -9.93 18.77
CA ALA A 653 -16.68 -9.25 18.84
C ALA A 653 -15.96 -9.26 17.48
N ALA A 654 -15.97 -10.37 16.74
CA ALA A 654 -15.36 -10.46 15.41
C ALA A 654 -16.06 -9.55 14.38
N VAL A 655 -17.39 -9.47 14.40
CA VAL A 655 -18.17 -8.53 13.58
C VAL A 655 -17.83 -7.09 13.93
N ALA A 656 -17.80 -6.74 15.22
CA ALA A 656 -17.47 -5.39 15.67
C ALA A 656 -16.05 -4.98 15.24
N ASN A 657 -15.07 -5.87 15.44
CA ASN A 657 -13.70 -5.65 14.96
C ASN A 657 -13.66 -5.39 13.45
N PHE A 658 -14.36 -6.24 12.68
CA PHE A 658 -14.39 -6.14 11.22
C PHE A 658 -15.00 -4.83 10.74
N VAL A 659 -16.14 -4.41 11.31
CA VAL A 659 -16.77 -3.12 10.99
C VAL A 659 -15.84 -1.94 11.30
N LEU A 660 -15.16 -1.96 12.45
CA LEU A 660 -14.17 -0.94 12.79
C LEU A 660 -13.01 -0.90 11.78
N ALA A 661 -12.50 -2.06 11.37
CA ALA A 661 -11.43 -2.13 10.38
C ALA A 661 -11.86 -1.58 9.01
N ILE A 662 -13.07 -1.91 8.54
CA ILE A 662 -13.63 -1.39 7.29
C ILE A 662 -13.83 0.14 7.37
N TYR A 663 -14.34 0.63 8.51
CA TYR A 663 -14.49 2.06 8.76
C TYR A 663 -13.16 2.78 8.67
N PHE A 664 -12.14 2.38 9.44
CA PHE A 664 -10.88 3.10 9.44
C PHE A 664 -10.07 2.92 8.14
N PHE A 665 -10.27 1.84 7.39
CA PHE A 665 -9.65 1.65 6.08
C PHE A 665 -10.29 2.52 4.99
N THR A 666 -11.62 2.68 5.00
CA THR A 666 -12.38 3.39 3.95
C THR A 666 -12.60 4.87 4.29
N VAL A 667 -12.92 5.15 5.56
CA VAL A 667 -13.39 6.42 6.16
C VAL A 667 -14.70 6.98 5.58
N ASP A 668 -14.92 6.87 4.27
CA ASP A 668 -16.15 7.28 3.61
C ASP A 668 -17.30 6.26 3.85
N ILE A 669 -17.85 6.29 5.06
CA ILE A 669 -19.04 5.54 5.46
C ILE A 669 -20.12 6.53 5.90
N GLY A 670 -21.00 6.88 4.97
CA GLY A 670 -22.08 7.84 5.20
C GLY A 670 -21.58 9.28 5.42
N PRO A 671 -22.49 10.23 5.68
CA PRO A 671 -22.16 11.66 5.75
C PRO A 671 -21.30 12.05 6.96
N TRP A 672 -21.16 11.17 7.96
CA TRP A 672 -20.41 11.45 9.19
C TRP A 672 -19.01 10.82 9.18
N GLY A 673 -18.71 9.89 8.27
CA GLY A 673 -17.50 9.07 8.34
C GLY A 673 -16.20 9.88 8.28
N ILE A 674 -16.09 10.74 7.26
CA ILE A 674 -14.97 11.68 7.08
C ILE A 674 -14.89 12.67 8.25
N SER A 675 -16.01 13.26 8.64
CA SER A 675 -16.08 14.22 9.75
C SER A 675 -15.62 13.64 11.08
N LEU A 676 -15.99 12.39 11.38
CA LEU A 676 -15.52 11.70 12.59
C LEU A 676 -14.02 11.42 12.51
N PHE A 677 -13.49 10.97 11.37
CA PHE A 677 -12.07 10.68 11.24
C PHE A 677 -11.20 11.96 11.36
N LEU A 678 -11.68 13.06 10.78
CA LEU A 678 -11.05 14.39 10.96
C LEU A 678 -11.17 14.86 12.40
N TRP A 679 -12.32 14.66 13.06
CA TRP A 679 -12.47 14.97 14.48
C TRP A 679 -11.46 14.19 15.33
N LEU A 680 -11.28 12.88 15.08
CA LEU A 680 -10.28 12.08 15.77
C LEU A 680 -8.86 12.61 15.50
N THR A 681 -8.56 12.94 14.24
CA THR A 681 -7.25 13.50 13.82
C THR A 681 -6.93 14.81 14.54
N ASN A 682 -7.93 15.66 14.74
CA ASN A 682 -7.75 16.99 15.33
C ASN A 682 -7.77 16.98 16.86
N ASN A 683 -8.52 16.06 17.48
CA ASN A 683 -8.79 16.08 18.91
C ASN A 683 -8.07 14.98 19.70
N ILE A 684 -7.63 13.88 19.07
CA ILE A 684 -6.89 12.81 19.74
C ILE A 684 -5.38 12.96 19.45
N PRO A 685 -4.55 13.25 20.48
CA PRO A 685 -3.11 13.35 20.32
C PRO A 685 -2.52 12.11 19.64
N GLY A 686 -1.72 12.34 18.60
CA GLY A 686 -1.07 11.28 17.83
C GLY A 686 -1.96 10.57 16.81
N PHE A 687 -3.27 10.83 16.74
CA PHE A 687 -4.14 10.16 15.76
C PHE A 687 -3.82 10.56 14.30
N VAL A 688 -3.22 11.73 14.08
CA VAL A 688 -2.71 12.18 12.77
C VAL A 688 -1.72 11.21 12.12
N ILE A 689 -1.10 10.31 12.90
CA ILE A 689 -0.27 9.23 12.33
C ILE A 689 -1.08 8.33 11.42
N PHE A 690 -2.42 8.33 11.47
CA PHE A 690 -3.29 7.53 10.62
C PHE A 690 -3.70 8.22 9.30
N ARG A 691 -3.13 9.37 8.94
CA ARG A 691 -3.46 10.11 7.70
C ARG A 691 -3.47 9.29 6.39
N ASN A 692 -2.63 8.25 6.31
CA ASN A 692 -2.63 7.27 5.21
C ASN A 692 -3.46 6.06 5.64
N MET A 693 -4.74 6.27 5.89
CA MET A 693 -5.62 5.32 6.56
C MET A 693 -5.78 4.02 5.78
N TYR A 694 -5.91 4.11 4.45
CA TYR A 694 -6.01 2.94 3.57
C TYR A 694 -4.77 2.05 3.67
N ASP A 695 -3.58 2.61 3.79
CA ASP A 695 -2.34 1.84 3.93
C ASP A 695 -2.23 1.21 5.33
N LYS A 696 -2.42 2.03 6.37
CA LYS A 696 -2.21 1.63 7.78
C LYS A 696 -3.24 0.63 8.28
N PHE A 697 -4.50 0.77 7.87
CA PHE A 697 -5.58 -0.14 8.26
C PHE A 697 -5.76 -1.34 7.31
N ALA A 698 -5.04 -1.41 6.19
CA ALA A 698 -5.08 -2.59 5.31
C ALA A 698 -4.74 -3.88 6.07
N TYR A 699 -3.69 -3.83 6.88
CA TYR A 699 -3.29 -4.96 7.72
C TYR A 699 -4.35 -5.32 8.77
N ALA A 700 -5.00 -4.31 9.35
CA ALA A 700 -6.12 -4.52 10.27
C ALA A 700 -7.27 -5.24 9.55
N VAL A 701 -7.65 -4.80 8.35
CA VAL A 701 -8.66 -5.46 7.52
C VAL A 701 -8.28 -6.90 7.24
N SER A 702 -7.04 -7.18 6.82
CA SER A 702 -6.51 -8.54 6.61
C SER A 702 -6.73 -9.45 7.81
N PHE A 703 -6.30 -8.99 8.99
CA PHE A 703 -6.44 -9.73 10.25
C PHE A 703 -7.91 -9.96 10.62
N GLN A 704 -8.75 -8.92 10.56
CA GLN A 704 -10.16 -9.02 10.95
C GLN A 704 -10.97 -9.87 9.96
N TRP A 705 -10.67 -9.81 8.66
CA TRP A 705 -11.31 -10.65 7.64
C TRP A 705 -11.09 -12.13 7.91
N ALA A 706 -9.85 -12.52 8.18
CA ALA A 706 -9.53 -13.90 8.48
C ALA A 706 -10.15 -14.36 9.81
N LEU A 707 -10.18 -13.49 10.83
CA LEU A 707 -10.80 -13.77 12.12
C LEU A 707 -12.31 -14.00 12.00
N ILE A 708 -13.04 -13.06 11.38
CA ILE A 708 -14.50 -13.16 11.24
C ILE A 708 -14.87 -14.39 10.40
N LEU A 709 -14.14 -14.66 9.32
CA LEU A 709 -14.37 -15.84 8.51
C LEU A 709 -14.14 -17.15 9.28
N ALA A 710 -13.09 -17.24 10.11
CA ALA A 710 -12.83 -18.41 10.92
C ALA A 710 -13.96 -18.68 11.93
N VAL A 711 -14.42 -17.63 12.63
CA VAL A 711 -15.52 -17.72 13.59
C VAL A 711 -16.81 -18.11 12.88
N SER A 712 -17.12 -17.46 11.75
CA SER A 712 -18.31 -17.74 10.95
C SER A 712 -18.35 -19.17 10.43
N LEU A 713 -17.28 -19.64 9.78
CA LEU A 713 -17.19 -21.02 9.30
C LEU A 713 -17.32 -22.02 10.44
N SER A 714 -16.71 -21.73 11.60
CA SER A 714 -16.79 -22.60 12.77
C SER A 714 -18.21 -22.72 13.32
N ILE A 715 -19.03 -21.68 13.24
CA ILE A 715 -20.47 -21.72 13.57
C ILE A 715 -21.24 -22.51 12.51
N LEU A 716 -21.00 -22.24 11.22
CA LEU A 716 -21.69 -22.92 10.12
C LEU A 716 -21.42 -24.42 10.08
N ILE A 717 -20.17 -24.83 10.26
CA ILE A 717 -19.77 -26.24 10.23
C ILE A 717 -20.47 -27.04 11.33
N LYS A 718 -20.71 -26.44 12.51
CA LYS A 718 -21.51 -27.08 13.56
C LYS A 718 -23.00 -27.15 13.21
N SER A 719 -23.53 -26.17 12.48
CA SER A 719 -24.95 -26.16 12.08
C SER A 719 -25.26 -27.12 10.92
N ILE A 720 -24.27 -27.45 10.09
CA ILE A 720 -24.40 -28.40 8.97
C ILE A 720 -24.31 -29.85 9.49
N LYS A 721 -25.40 -30.61 9.36
CA LYS A 721 -25.43 -32.03 9.80
C LYS A 721 -24.64 -32.98 8.89
N ILE A 722 -24.55 -32.68 7.59
CA ILE A 722 -24.01 -33.58 6.57
C ILE A 722 -22.53 -33.27 6.31
N ASP A 723 -21.63 -34.20 6.63
CA ASP A 723 -20.18 -34.00 6.50
C ASP A 723 -19.72 -33.67 5.07
N ARG A 724 -20.41 -34.18 4.03
CA ARG A 724 -20.10 -33.81 2.64
C ARG A 724 -20.31 -32.32 2.37
N HIS A 725 -21.33 -31.71 2.97
CA HIS A 725 -21.59 -30.27 2.80
C HIS A 725 -20.55 -29.44 3.55
N LYS A 726 -20.11 -29.91 4.72
CA LYS A 726 -18.97 -29.33 5.44
C LYS A 726 -17.73 -29.31 4.56
N PHE A 727 -17.42 -30.45 3.94
CA PHE A 727 -16.29 -30.57 3.01
C PHE A 727 -16.42 -29.63 1.81
N TYR A 728 -17.57 -29.57 1.14
CA TYR A 728 -17.76 -28.66 -0.01
C TYR A 728 -17.60 -27.19 0.38
N LEU A 729 -18.14 -26.78 1.53
CA LEU A 729 -17.97 -25.42 2.03
C LEU A 729 -16.48 -25.09 2.23
N LEU A 730 -15.74 -25.95 2.93
CA LEU A 730 -14.32 -25.76 3.18
C LEU A 730 -13.49 -25.81 1.88
N PHE A 731 -13.86 -26.67 0.94
CA PHE A 731 -13.18 -26.77 -0.36
C PHE A 731 -13.39 -25.51 -1.21
N VAL A 732 -14.60 -24.97 -1.26
CA VAL A 732 -14.89 -23.70 -1.96
C VAL A 732 -14.11 -22.55 -1.32
N THR A 733 -14.09 -22.46 0.01
CA THR A 733 -13.31 -21.43 0.70
C THR A 733 -11.81 -21.60 0.44
N LEU A 734 -11.29 -22.83 0.41
CA LEU A 734 -9.90 -23.13 0.04
C LEU A 734 -9.59 -22.68 -1.38
N LEU A 735 -10.47 -22.96 -2.34
CA LEU A 735 -10.31 -22.53 -3.73
C LEU A 735 -10.23 -20.99 -3.83
N ILE A 736 -11.12 -20.28 -3.13
CA ILE A 736 -11.10 -18.81 -3.07
C ILE A 736 -9.79 -18.30 -2.47
N ALA A 737 -9.33 -18.92 -1.37
CA ALA A 737 -8.08 -18.56 -0.71
C ALA A 737 -6.87 -18.74 -1.64
N VAL A 738 -6.79 -19.88 -2.34
CA VAL A 738 -5.70 -20.16 -3.30
C VAL A 738 -5.75 -19.22 -4.49
N ILE A 739 -6.94 -18.94 -5.04
CA ILE A 739 -7.11 -17.97 -6.14
C ILE A 739 -6.62 -16.58 -5.71
N ASN A 740 -6.96 -16.12 -4.50
CA ASN A 740 -6.49 -14.83 -3.98
C ASN A 740 -4.97 -14.79 -3.76
N ALA A 741 -4.38 -15.90 -3.31
CA ALA A 741 -2.95 -16.01 -3.03
C ALA A 741 -2.09 -16.16 -4.30
N LYS A 742 -2.67 -16.61 -5.42
CA LYS A 742 -1.93 -17.00 -6.63
C LYS A 742 -0.95 -15.93 -7.15
N PRO A 743 -1.32 -14.64 -7.35
CA PRO A 743 -0.38 -13.66 -7.90
C PRO A 743 0.88 -13.50 -7.04
N PHE A 744 0.73 -13.62 -5.72
CA PHE A 744 1.87 -13.60 -4.81
C PHE A 744 2.68 -14.90 -4.86
N LEU A 745 2.02 -16.06 -4.77
CA LEU A 745 2.69 -17.36 -4.79
C LEU A 745 3.50 -17.61 -6.08
N LEU A 746 3.11 -16.98 -7.19
CA LEU A 746 3.83 -17.06 -8.47
C LEU A 746 4.79 -15.90 -8.72
N GLY A 747 5.00 -15.03 -7.73
CA GLY A 747 5.94 -13.90 -7.81
C GLY A 747 5.53 -12.84 -8.84
N GLU A 748 4.24 -12.65 -9.11
CA GLU A 748 3.77 -11.62 -10.05
C GLU A 748 4.05 -10.21 -9.50
N PHE A 749 3.97 -10.01 -8.17
CA PHE A 749 4.29 -8.73 -7.52
C PHE A 749 5.78 -8.40 -7.53
N GLU A 750 6.66 -9.41 -7.57
CA GLU A 750 8.12 -9.23 -7.60
C GLU A 750 8.64 -8.81 -8.98
N LYS A 751 7.80 -8.91 -10.01
CA LYS A 751 8.12 -8.55 -11.40
C LYS A 751 7.58 -7.17 -11.77
N LEU A 752 7.13 -6.41 -10.79
CA LEU A 752 6.59 -5.07 -11.03
C LEU A 752 7.73 -4.07 -11.17
N PRO A 753 7.67 -3.16 -12.17
CA PRO A 753 8.63 -2.09 -12.28
C PRO A 753 8.42 -1.07 -11.15
N TYR A 754 9.40 -0.19 -10.95
CA TYR A 754 9.24 0.99 -10.11
C TYR A 754 8.01 1.79 -10.56
N TRP A 755 7.38 2.48 -9.60
CA TRP A 755 6.27 3.38 -9.90
C TRP A 755 6.64 4.34 -11.03
N THR A 756 5.73 4.57 -11.98
CA THR A 756 5.91 5.41 -13.19
C THR A 756 6.97 4.95 -14.22
N THR A 757 7.66 3.83 -14.00
CA THR A 757 8.63 3.27 -14.96
C THR A 757 8.05 2.08 -15.72
N LEU A 758 8.66 1.74 -16.86
CA LEU A 758 8.23 0.60 -17.68
C LEU A 758 9.18 -0.60 -17.58
N ASN A 759 10.49 -0.34 -17.46
CA ASN A 759 11.52 -1.37 -17.61
C ASN A 759 12.55 -1.37 -16.47
N SER A 760 12.32 -0.60 -15.41
CA SER A 760 13.25 -0.47 -14.27
C SER A 760 12.65 -1.15 -13.04
N TYR A 761 13.38 -2.10 -12.46
CA TYR A 761 12.84 -3.00 -11.42
C TYR A 761 13.53 -2.83 -10.08
N ASP A 762 12.77 -3.08 -9.01
CA ASP A 762 13.30 -3.19 -7.66
C ASP A 762 13.80 -4.63 -7.42
N GLY A 763 15.02 -4.78 -6.93
CA GLY A 763 15.60 -6.10 -6.68
C GLY A 763 17.01 -6.19 -7.22
N ILE A 764 17.99 -6.21 -6.32
CA ILE A 764 19.41 -6.27 -6.65
C ILE A 764 20.03 -7.49 -5.97
N LYS A 765 21.01 -8.11 -6.60
CA LYS A 765 21.87 -9.12 -5.97
C LYS A 765 23.04 -8.46 -5.25
N ALA A 766 23.63 -7.42 -5.84
CA ALA A 766 24.72 -6.66 -5.25
C ALA A 766 24.82 -5.27 -5.89
N PHE A 767 25.45 -4.34 -5.16
CA PHE A 767 25.89 -3.09 -5.78
C PHE A 767 26.94 -3.38 -6.86
N ASN A 768 26.90 -2.62 -7.95
CA ASN A 768 27.95 -2.68 -8.96
C ASN A 768 29.33 -2.35 -8.40
N ASP A 769 30.37 -2.90 -9.05
CA ASP A 769 31.76 -2.79 -8.58
C ASP A 769 32.24 -1.35 -8.48
N ASP A 770 31.84 -0.48 -9.43
CA ASP A 770 32.18 0.94 -9.44
C ASP A 770 31.70 1.63 -8.15
N TYR A 771 30.45 1.38 -7.73
CA TYR A 771 29.92 1.94 -6.49
C TYR A 771 30.58 1.33 -5.25
N ALA A 772 30.85 0.02 -5.25
CA ALA A 772 31.55 -0.64 -4.14
C ALA A 772 32.97 -0.09 -3.93
N GLN A 773 33.69 0.19 -5.02
CA GLN A 773 35.01 0.84 -4.98
C GLN A 773 34.93 2.28 -4.45
N LEU A 774 33.93 3.05 -4.90
CA LEU A 774 33.65 4.40 -4.38
C LEU A 774 33.42 4.37 -2.86
N LEU A 775 32.57 3.46 -2.37
CA LEU A 775 32.30 3.32 -0.93
C LEU A 775 33.57 3.00 -0.15
N ASN A 776 34.39 2.07 -0.65
CA ASN A 776 35.63 1.70 0.01
C ASN A 776 36.64 2.86 0.05
N TYR A 777 36.72 3.65 -1.03
CA TYR A 777 37.54 4.84 -1.08
C TYR A 777 37.09 5.89 -0.05
N ILE A 778 35.79 6.23 -0.04
CA ILE A 778 35.21 7.22 0.89
C ILE A 778 35.36 6.78 2.35
N LYS A 779 35.18 5.49 2.64
CA LYS A 779 35.32 4.92 4.00
C LYS A 779 36.70 5.22 4.61
N ASN A 780 37.75 5.26 3.79
CA ASN A 780 39.13 5.49 4.22
C ASN A 780 39.53 6.97 4.25
N GLN A 781 38.65 7.91 3.84
CA GLN A 781 38.97 9.33 3.86
C GLN A 781 38.80 9.94 5.26
N GLU A 782 39.87 10.56 5.76
CA GLU A 782 39.90 11.33 7.01
C GLU A 782 39.31 12.73 6.82
N THR A 783 38.01 12.78 6.52
CA THR A 783 37.28 14.05 6.37
C THR A 783 36.09 14.14 7.32
N THR A 784 35.84 15.36 7.79
CA THR A 784 34.65 15.78 8.54
C THR A 784 33.60 16.43 7.64
N GLY A 785 33.91 16.63 6.35
CA GLY A 785 33.04 17.16 5.32
C GLY A 785 31.93 16.21 4.90
N ARG A 786 30.87 16.78 4.31
CA ARG A 786 29.75 16.04 3.71
C ARG A 786 29.93 15.85 2.22
N TYR A 787 29.14 14.94 1.67
CA TYR A 787 29.09 14.63 0.24
C TYR A 787 27.80 15.17 -0.35
N LEU A 788 27.84 15.64 -1.60
CA LEU A 788 26.67 15.94 -2.41
C LEU A 788 26.58 14.87 -3.50
N SER A 789 25.46 14.17 -3.58
CA SER A 789 25.22 13.16 -4.62
C SER A 789 24.41 13.78 -5.75
N LEU A 790 24.98 13.82 -6.96
CA LEU A 790 24.35 14.35 -8.16
C LEU A 790 24.09 13.26 -9.21
N PRO A 791 23.00 13.37 -9.98
CA PRO A 791 21.94 14.37 -9.85
C PRO A 791 21.10 14.15 -8.58
N LEU A 792 20.55 15.25 -8.05
CA LEU A 792 19.61 15.26 -6.94
C LEU A 792 18.31 14.55 -7.34
N LEU A 793 17.83 13.68 -6.46
CA LEU A 793 16.49 13.10 -6.53
C LEU A 793 15.47 13.97 -5.79
N THR A 794 14.18 13.69 -5.96
CA THR A 794 13.12 14.33 -5.15
C THR A 794 13.26 13.93 -3.68
N GLY A 795 13.43 12.63 -3.40
CA GLY A 795 13.67 12.10 -2.05
C GLY A 795 15.15 12.14 -1.65
N ASN A 796 15.47 11.93 -0.36
CA ASN A 796 16.87 11.69 0.05
C ASN A 796 17.29 10.25 -0.31
N SER A 797 17.41 9.99 -1.61
CA SER A 797 17.70 8.68 -2.16
C SER A 797 18.78 8.74 -3.24
N VAL A 798 19.41 7.59 -3.50
CA VAL A 798 20.34 7.39 -4.62
C VAL A 798 19.85 6.24 -5.48
N ILE A 799 20.28 6.23 -6.75
CA ILE A 799 20.06 5.15 -7.70
C ILE A 799 21.39 4.45 -7.97
N ILE A 800 21.44 3.14 -7.72
CA ILE A 800 22.64 2.31 -7.97
C ILE A 800 22.19 1.11 -8.78
N GLU A 801 22.74 0.95 -9.98
CA GLU A 801 22.44 -0.21 -10.83
C GLU A 801 23.04 -1.49 -10.22
N ASP A 802 22.32 -2.60 -10.35
CA ASP A 802 22.79 -3.93 -9.96
C ASP A 802 24.02 -4.36 -10.79
N GLN A 803 24.87 -5.18 -10.18
CA GLN A 803 26.05 -5.73 -10.86
C GLN A 803 25.68 -6.82 -11.89
N PHE A 804 24.66 -7.63 -11.61
CA PHE A 804 24.38 -8.89 -12.30
C PHE A 804 23.12 -8.84 -13.17
N GLN A 805 22.20 -7.93 -12.89
CA GLN A 805 20.87 -7.83 -13.50
C GLN A 805 20.70 -6.46 -14.16
N LYS A 806 20.64 -6.45 -15.49
CA LYS A 806 20.40 -5.23 -16.26
C LYS A 806 19.02 -4.66 -15.93
N ASN A 807 18.92 -3.33 -15.83
CA ASN A 807 17.71 -2.59 -15.48
C ASN A 807 17.14 -2.86 -14.07
N HIS A 808 17.92 -3.50 -13.20
CA HIS A 808 17.61 -3.61 -11.80
C HIS A 808 18.41 -2.58 -11.02
N TYR A 809 17.74 -1.91 -10.09
CA TYR A 809 18.37 -0.82 -9.35
C TYR A 809 18.07 -0.93 -7.86
N TYR A 810 19.02 -0.48 -7.07
CA TYR A 810 18.75 0.06 -5.75
C TYR A 810 18.26 1.48 -5.93
N ALA A 811 17.05 1.77 -5.49
CA ALA A 811 16.55 3.12 -5.36
C ALA A 811 15.97 3.30 -3.96
N GLY A 812 16.67 4.06 -3.13
CA GLY A 812 16.32 4.27 -1.74
C GLY A 812 17.33 5.15 -1.06
N VAL A 813 17.18 5.30 0.25
CA VAL A 813 18.11 5.97 1.16
C VAL A 813 19.58 5.80 0.76
N SER A 814 20.38 6.86 0.80
CA SER A 814 21.81 6.72 0.49
C SER A 814 22.54 5.70 1.40
N PRO A 815 23.23 4.70 0.81
CA PRO A 815 24.07 3.76 1.56
C PRO A 815 25.28 4.42 2.23
N LEU A 816 25.64 5.66 1.85
CA LEU A 816 26.91 6.26 2.25
C LEU A 816 27.05 6.34 3.77
N LEU A 817 26.06 6.91 4.46
CA LEU A 817 26.06 7.02 5.92
C LEU A 817 26.12 5.64 6.56
N LEU A 818 25.34 4.72 6.03
CA LEU A 818 25.12 3.40 6.63
C LEU A 818 26.35 2.49 6.49
N LEU A 819 27.09 2.61 5.40
CA LEU A 819 28.21 1.72 5.08
C LEU A 819 29.59 2.33 5.37
N THR A 820 29.69 3.66 5.33
CA THR A 820 30.98 4.38 5.51
C THR A 820 31.01 5.29 6.73
N GLY A 821 29.86 5.59 7.34
CA GLY A 821 29.76 6.59 8.41
C GLY A 821 29.86 8.04 7.91
N LYS A 822 29.80 8.28 6.60
CA LYS A 822 29.85 9.61 5.98
C LYS A 822 28.48 10.03 5.47
N ASN A 823 28.04 11.24 5.81
CA ASN A 823 26.75 11.76 5.38
C ASN A 823 26.81 12.32 3.96
N ASP A 824 25.73 12.17 3.21
CA ASP A 824 25.50 12.84 1.95
C ASP A 824 24.15 13.56 1.87
N LEU A 825 24.07 14.45 0.89
CA LEU A 825 22.89 15.17 0.44
C LEU A 825 22.53 14.58 -0.94
N SER A 826 21.51 13.74 -1.01
CA SER A 826 21.17 12.98 -2.24
C SER A 826 19.89 13.42 -2.93
N GLY A 827 19.12 14.33 -2.34
CA GLY A 827 17.98 14.92 -3.02
C GLY A 827 17.38 16.14 -2.34
N LEU A 828 16.25 16.62 -2.87
CA LEU A 828 15.62 17.87 -2.44
C LEU A 828 15.23 17.84 -0.96
N ILE A 829 14.73 16.69 -0.48
CA ILE A 829 14.36 16.52 0.94
C ILE A 829 15.56 16.71 1.88
N SER A 830 16.80 16.42 1.44
CA SER A 830 18.00 16.67 2.26
C SER A 830 18.19 18.15 2.62
N PHE A 831 17.58 19.06 1.86
CA PHE A 831 17.64 20.52 2.07
C PHE A 831 16.44 21.08 2.83
N SER A 832 15.49 20.23 3.23
CA SER A 832 14.48 20.62 4.20
C SER A 832 13.60 21.81 3.78
N ASN A 833 13.47 22.85 4.61
CA ASN A 833 12.76 24.09 4.33
C ASN A 833 13.40 24.90 3.18
N LYS A 834 14.59 24.51 2.72
CA LYS A 834 15.24 25.02 1.51
C LYS A 834 15.01 24.16 0.28
N SER A 835 14.26 23.06 0.36
CA SER A 835 13.96 22.20 -0.80
C SER A 835 13.32 22.96 -1.98
N THR A 836 12.35 23.84 -1.70
CA THR A 836 11.69 24.69 -2.70
C THR A 836 12.62 25.77 -3.26
N ASP A 837 13.44 26.37 -2.40
CA ASP A 837 14.49 27.32 -2.80
C ASP A 837 15.51 26.65 -3.73
N VAL A 838 16.00 25.45 -3.38
CA VAL A 838 16.94 24.67 -4.19
C VAL A 838 16.35 24.35 -5.56
N TYR A 839 15.12 23.85 -5.60
CA TYR A 839 14.43 23.60 -6.86
C TYR A 839 14.37 24.87 -7.72
N ARG A 840 13.92 26.00 -7.13
CA ARG A 840 13.85 27.30 -7.80
C ARG A 840 15.22 27.78 -8.28
N TRP A 841 16.28 27.62 -7.49
CA TRP A 841 17.62 28.05 -7.87
C TRP A 841 18.17 27.27 -9.05
N ILE A 842 17.91 25.96 -9.11
CA ILE A 842 18.30 25.14 -10.26
C ILE A 842 17.50 25.59 -11.50
N GLU A 843 16.18 25.75 -11.36
CA GLU A 843 15.29 26.20 -12.43
C GLU A 843 15.67 27.58 -12.99
N LYS A 844 15.93 28.55 -12.12
CA LYS A 844 16.27 29.94 -12.48
C LYS A 844 17.75 30.16 -12.77
N ARG A 845 18.57 29.10 -12.74
CA ARG A 845 20.04 29.15 -12.88
C ARG A 845 20.75 30.04 -11.85
N GLU A 846 20.18 30.18 -10.66
CA GLU A 846 20.79 30.87 -9.53
C GLU A 846 21.81 29.95 -8.81
N TYR A 847 22.73 29.35 -9.57
CA TYR A 847 23.63 28.30 -9.08
C TYR A 847 24.56 28.75 -7.95
N ASP A 848 24.84 30.05 -7.87
CA ASP A 848 25.62 30.62 -6.77
C ASP A 848 24.93 30.50 -5.41
N ASN A 849 23.62 30.67 -5.38
CA ASN A 849 22.83 30.48 -4.15
C ASN A 849 22.86 29.02 -3.69
N PHE A 850 22.78 28.07 -4.64
CA PHE A 850 22.93 26.66 -4.34
C PHE A 850 24.32 26.32 -3.81
N GLY A 851 25.39 26.84 -4.44
CA GLY A 851 26.76 26.66 -3.98
C GLY A 851 27.02 27.23 -2.58
N LYS A 852 26.50 28.42 -2.28
CA LYS A 852 26.53 29.02 -0.93
C LYS A 852 25.79 28.16 0.10
N LEU A 853 24.67 27.55 -0.27
CA LEU A 853 23.99 26.58 0.59
C LEU A 853 24.88 25.34 0.83
N GLN A 854 25.59 24.83 -0.17
CA GLN A 854 26.54 23.72 0.02
C GLN A 854 27.68 24.10 0.97
N GLN A 855 28.19 25.34 0.86
CA GLN A 855 29.17 25.89 1.79
C GLN A 855 28.63 25.93 3.22
N GLN A 856 27.38 26.40 3.39
CA GLN A 856 26.67 26.38 4.67
C GLN A 856 26.51 24.97 5.21
N LEU A 857 26.23 23.99 4.37
CA LEU A 857 26.08 22.58 4.73
C LEU A 857 27.41 21.82 4.84
N ASN A 858 28.56 22.51 4.82
CA ASN A 858 29.89 21.89 4.90
C ASN A 858 30.07 20.71 3.92
N THR A 859 29.54 20.86 2.70
CA THR A 859 29.78 19.92 1.62
C THR A 859 31.20 20.14 1.11
N GLN A 860 32.02 19.09 1.15
CA GLN A 860 33.42 19.13 0.69
C GLN A 860 33.63 18.35 -0.60
N TYR A 861 32.75 17.40 -0.89
CA TYR A 861 32.89 16.49 -2.00
C TYR A 861 31.59 16.35 -2.78
N VAL A 862 31.72 16.11 -4.08
CA VAL A 862 30.58 15.88 -4.98
C VAL A 862 30.75 14.53 -5.66
N ILE A 863 29.79 13.63 -5.46
CA ILE A 863 29.66 12.35 -6.15
C ILE A 863 28.77 12.60 -7.37
N VAL A 864 29.27 12.30 -8.57
CA VAL A 864 28.48 12.40 -9.81
C VAL A 864 28.18 11.01 -10.33
N ASN A 865 26.90 10.67 -10.44
CA ASN A 865 26.40 9.45 -11.06
C ASN A 865 26.08 9.70 -12.54
N ASN A 866 26.89 9.10 -13.42
CA ASN A 866 26.83 9.25 -14.86
C ASN A 866 25.99 8.15 -15.56
N SER A 867 25.36 7.24 -14.81
CA SER A 867 24.74 6.02 -15.37
C SER A 867 23.25 5.84 -15.06
N ILE A 868 22.49 6.93 -14.89
CA ILE A 868 21.05 6.84 -14.65
C ILE A 868 20.32 6.56 -15.97
N SER A 869 19.54 5.49 -16.02
CA SER A 869 18.78 5.09 -17.22
C SER A 869 17.71 6.12 -17.58
N THR A 870 17.43 6.27 -18.87
CA THR A 870 16.40 7.20 -19.37
C THR A 870 15.00 6.91 -18.81
N ASP A 871 14.68 5.64 -18.53
CA ASP A 871 13.42 5.22 -17.91
C ASP A 871 13.29 5.78 -16.48
N LEU A 872 14.38 5.75 -15.70
CA LEU A 872 14.40 6.32 -14.35
C LEU A 872 14.42 7.85 -14.34
N GLN A 873 15.06 8.50 -15.32
CA GLN A 873 15.08 9.97 -15.45
C GLN A 873 13.69 10.59 -15.54
N SER A 874 12.73 9.86 -16.10
CA SER A 874 11.31 10.28 -16.20
C SER A 874 10.42 9.79 -15.06
N SER A 875 10.99 9.09 -14.07
CA SER A 875 10.22 8.48 -12.98
C SER A 875 9.86 9.46 -11.86
N PHE A 876 9.00 9.03 -10.93
CA PHE A 876 8.65 9.75 -9.71
C PHE A 876 9.86 10.13 -8.83
N MET A 877 11.01 9.46 -9.01
CA MET A 877 12.25 9.79 -8.31
C MET A 877 12.81 11.15 -8.71
N PHE A 878 12.43 11.66 -9.89
CA PHE A 878 12.72 13.00 -10.40
C PHE A 878 11.41 13.72 -10.72
N SER A 879 10.58 13.93 -9.69
CA SER A 879 9.32 14.68 -9.82
C SER A 879 9.56 16.05 -10.45
N ASP A 880 8.52 16.59 -11.11
CA ASP A 880 8.55 17.94 -11.68
C ASP A 880 9.70 18.18 -12.69
N ARG A 881 10.17 17.11 -13.36
CA ARG A 881 11.28 17.13 -14.33
C ARG A 881 12.62 17.54 -13.71
N LEU A 882 12.81 17.31 -12.41
CA LEU A 882 14.03 17.69 -11.68
C LEU A 882 15.33 17.22 -12.36
N TYR A 883 15.34 16.02 -12.98
CA TYR A 883 16.51 15.54 -13.70
C TYR A 883 16.91 16.49 -14.85
N GLY A 884 15.93 16.92 -15.66
CA GLY A 884 16.17 17.78 -16.81
C GLY A 884 16.58 19.22 -16.44
N LEU A 885 16.28 19.67 -15.22
CA LEU A 885 16.70 20.98 -14.71
C LEU A 885 18.19 21.00 -14.31
N GLN A 886 18.77 19.85 -14.00
CA GLN A 886 20.16 19.71 -13.55
C GLN A 886 21.13 19.64 -14.73
N SER A 887 21.25 20.76 -15.44
CA SER A 887 22.08 20.89 -16.64
C SER A 887 23.58 20.60 -16.38
N PRO A 888 24.36 20.27 -17.42
CA PRO A 888 25.82 20.20 -17.29
C PRO A 888 26.45 21.49 -16.73
N GLU A 889 25.85 22.65 -17.01
CA GLU A 889 26.26 23.95 -16.46
C GLU A 889 26.04 24.02 -14.94
N PHE A 890 24.88 23.56 -14.45
CA PHE A 890 24.60 23.44 -13.03
C PHE A 890 25.61 22.53 -12.34
N ILE A 891 25.83 21.32 -12.88
CA ILE A 891 26.78 20.36 -12.31
C ILE A 891 28.17 21.00 -12.27
N ALA A 892 28.67 21.51 -13.40
CA ALA A 892 29.99 22.15 -13.48
C ALA A 892 30.16 23.33 -12.51
N SER A 893 29.09 24.08 -12.22
CA SER A 893 29.15 25.23 -11.30
C SER A 893 29.52 24.87 -9.87
N VAL A 894 29.26 23.62 -9.43
CA VAL A 894 29.56 23.14 -8.07
C VAL A 894 30.78 22.23 -8.00
N LEU A 895 31.28 21.72 -9.12
CA LEU A 895 32.46 20.87 -9.14
C LEU A 895 33.76 21.68 -8.94
N GLY A 896 34.65 21.13 -8.12
CA GLY A 896 36.05 21.52 -8.01
C GLY A 896 36.96 20.53 -8.75
N PRO A 897 38.23 20.41 -8.33
CA PRO A 897 39.15 19.40 -8.86
C PRO A 897 38.57 17.98 -8.76
N LYS A 898 38.77 17.20 -9.82
CA LYS A 898 38.40 15.78 -9.85
C LYS A 898 39.40 14.99 -9.00
N ILE A 899 38.89 14.15 -8.11
CA ILE A 899 39.70 13.30 -7.23
C ILE A 899 39.95 11.94 -7.90
N ALA A 900 38.87 11.27 -8.30
CA ALA A 900 38.93 9.93 -8.85
C ALA A 900 37.72 9.60 -9.72
N ASP A 901 37.90 8.66 -10.65
CA ASP A 901 36.84 7.96 -11.35
C ASP A 901 36.73 6.53 -10.82
N PHE A 902 35.50 6.05 -10.69
CA PHE A 902 35.18 4.67 -10.34
C PHE A 902 34.42 4.07 -11.52
N GLY A 903 35.19 3.41 -12.37
CA GLY A 903 34.73 2.93 -13.67
C GLY A 903 34.16 4.05 -14.54
N ARG A 904 33.00 3.80 -15.15
CA ARG A 904 32.31 4.81 -16.00
C ARG A 904 31.09 5.43 -15.33
N ARG A 905 30.67 4.86 -14.20
CA ARG A 905 29.39 5.21 -13.57
C ARG A 905 29.52 6.32 -12.55
N TYR A 906 30.63 6.39 -11.81
CA TYR A 906 30.78 7.36 -10.73
C TYR A 906 32.09 8.13 -10.82
N SER A 907 32.01 9.41 -10.48
CA SER A 907 33.17 10.29 -10.34
C SER A 907 33.08 11.01 -9.01
N LEU A 908 34.21 11.18 -8.34
CA LEU A 908 34.33 11.95 -7.11
C LEU A 908 35.13 13.22 -7.38
N TYR A 909 34.58 14.36 -6.96
CA TYR A 909 35.20 15.68 -7.05
C TYR A 909 35.27 16.31 -5.66
N GLU A 910 36.19 17.26 -5.49
CA GLU A 910 36.06 18.27 -4.46
C GLU A 910 34.91 19.23 -4.83
N ILE A 911 34.33 19.90 -3.83
CA ILE A 911 33.44 21.03 -4.08
C ILE A 911 34.25 22.18 -4.71
N SER A 912 33.60 23.00 -5.54
CA SER A 912 34.22 24.20 -6.10
C SER A 912 34.92 25.03 -5.00
N PRO A 913 36.20 25.45 -5.17
CA PRO A 913 36.97 26.13 -4.13
C PRO A 913 36.25 27.33 -3.49
N ARG A 914 35.45 28.06 -4.27
CA ARG A 914 34.62 29.19 -3.81
C ARG A 914 33.54 28.83 -2.78
N TYR A 915 33.14 27.56 -2.71
CA TYR A 915 32.13 27.05 -1.77
C TYR A 915 32.74 26.17 -0.68
N THR A 916 34.07 26.14 -0.56
CA THR A 916 34.72 25.43 0.53
C THR A 916 34.45 26.14 1.86
N SER A 917 34.19 25.36 2.91
CA SER A 917 34.09 25.85 4.28
C SER A 917 34.87 24.94 5.22
N SER A 918 35.08 25.39 6.46
CA SER A 918 35.54 24.51 7.53
C SER A 918 34.35 24.10 8.37
N LYS A 919 34.31 22.85 8.85
CA LYS A 919 33.25 22.38 9.74
C LYS A 919 33.12 23.24 11.00
N ILE A 920 34.27 23.68 11.52
CA ILE A 920 34.38 24.60 12.64
C ILE A 920 35.19 25.80 12.18
N TYR A 921 34.65 27.00 12.36
CA TYR A 921 35.35 28.25 12.04
C TYR A 921 35.02 29.34 13.05
N ILE A 922 35.82 30.39 13.07
CA ILE A 922 35.55 31.62 13.82
C ILE A 922 35.30 32.75 12.83
N ALA A 923 34.29 33.58 13.10
CA ALA A 923 33.98 34.76 12.31
C ALA A 923 33.44 35.88 13.20
N ASP A 924 33.62 37.12 12.78
CA ASP A 924 33.08 38.29 13.50
C ASP A 924 31.55 38.35 13.34
N ASP A 925 31.06 38.01 12.14
CA ASP A 925 29.64 37.78 11.86
C ASP A 925 29.42 36.28 11.59
N PRO A 926 28.56 35.58 12.37
CA PRO A 926 28.27 34.16 12.13
C PRO A 926 27.71 33.86 10.73
N GLY A 927 27.10 34.85 10.06
CA GLY A 927 26.60 34.75 8.69
C GLY A 927 27.67 34.79 7.59
N VAL A 928 28.91 35.14 7.92
CA VAL A 928 30.01 35.31 6.97
C VAL A 928 31.06 34.21 7.17
N PHE A 929 31.39 33.47 6.11
CA PHE A 929 32.47 32.48 6.16
C PHE A 929 33.82 33.19 6.18
N ALA A 930 34.57 33.03 7.27
CA ALA A 930 35.92 33.58 7.36
C ALA A 930 36.93 32.74 6.56
N ASN A 931 37.76 33.40 5.75
CA ASN A 931 38.90 32.77 5.07
C ASN A 931 40.11 32.50 6.00
N GLN A 932 39.98 32.75 7.31
CA GLN A 932 41.09 32.75 8.27
C GLN A 932 41.36 31.35 8.85
N ARG A 933 41.92 30.44 8.04
CA ARG A 933 42.37 29.11 8.50
C ARG A 933 43.50 29.17 9.55
N THR A 934 44.15 30.31 9.74
CA THR A 934 45.34 30.45 10.59
C THR A 934 45.04 30.56 12.09
N ILE A 935 43.83 30.98 12.48
CA ILE A 935 43.52 31.26 13.90
C ILE A 935 43.00 30.01 14.62
N LEU A 936 42.25 29.16 13.93
CA LEU A 936 41.58 27.99 14.50
C LEU A 936 42.05 26.69 13.84
N SER A 937 42.34 25.68 14.66
CA SER A 937 42.48 24.29 14.22
C SER A 937 41.57 23.39 15.05
N TYR A 938 41.13 22.27 14.48
CA TYR A 938 40.32 21.31 15.22
C TYR A 938 40.62 19.88 14.78
N THR A 939 40.32 18.93 15.65
CA THR A 939 40.42 17.50 15.38
C THR A 939 39.17 16.81 15.90
N LYS A 940 38.53 15.99 15.06
CA LYS A 940 37.42 15.15 15.51
C LYS A 940 38.00 14.01 16.36
N ILE A 941 37.66 13.98 17.65
CA ILE A 941 38.07 12.91 18.57
C ILE A 941 37.08 11.75 18.48
N ALA A 942 35.79 12.07 18.52
CA ALA A 942 34.70 11.13 18.41
C ALA A 942 33.49 11.78 17.73
N SER A 943 32.42 11.01 17.58
CA SER A 943 31.12 11.49 17.11
C SER A 943 30.57 12.66 17.94
N GLN A 944 30.74 12.56 19.26
CA GLN A 944 30.23 13.48 20.26
C GLN A 944 31.27 14.53 20.71
N GLU A 945 32.51 14.49 20.20
CA GLU A 945 33.61 15.28 20.75
C GLU A 945 34.58 15.78 19.67
N TYR A 946 34.86 17.08 19.70
CA TYR A 946 35.89 17.74 18.90
C TYR A 946 36.85 18.50 19.82
N ARG A 947 38.15 18.42 19.56
CA ARG A 947 39.14 19.30 20.17
C ARG A 947 39.35 20.51 19.27
N ILE A 948 39.28 21.71 19.82
CA ILE A 948 39.35 22.98 19.10
C ILE A 948 40.47 23.80 19.73
N LYS A 949 41.44 24.21 18.93
CA LYS A 949 42.52 25.10 19.36
C LYS A 949 42.38 26.44 18.66
N ILE A 950 42.23 27.49 19.45
CA ILE A 950 42.15 28.88 18.99
C ILE A 950 43.46 29.53 19.43
N SER A 951 44.27 29.97 18.48
CA SER A 951 45.59 30.52 18.79
C SER A 951 45.54 31.94 19.32
N GLN A 952 44.65 32.78 18.79
CA GLN A 952 44.62 34.23 19.06
C GLN A 952 43.21 34.81 18.94
N LEU A 953 42.53 34.99 20.07
CA LEU A 953 41.26 35.72 20.17
C LEU A 953 41.53 37.16 20.64
N SER A 954 41.27 38.16 19.79
CA SER A 954 41.62 39.56 20.04
C SER A 954 40.43 40.45 20.42
N HIS A 955 39.22 40.06 20.05
CA HIS A 955 37.96 40.75 20.32
C HIS A 955 36.83 39.71 20.34
N VAL A 956 35.58 40.16 20.48
CA VAL A 956 34.42 39.26 20.44
C VAL A 956 34.31 38.62 19.06
N GLN A 957 34.39 37.30 18.99
CA GLN A 957 34.19 36.56 17.74
C GLN A 957 33.24 35.38 17.98
N THR A 958 32.61 34.90 16.91
CA THR A 958 31.66 33.79 16.97
C THR A 958 32.30 32.50 16.46
N LEU A 959 32.34 31.48 17.31
CA LEU A 959 32.67 30.11 16.91
C LEU A 959 31.43 29.47 16.28
N VAL A 960 31.53 29.02 15.04
CA VAL A 960 30.46 28.33 14.32
C VAL A 960 30.79 26.86 14.12
N PHE A 961 29.82 25.99 14.33
CA PHE A 961 29.91 24.55 14.12
C PHE A 961 28.77 24.05 13.21
N LEU A 962 29.16 23.66 12.00
CA LEU A 962 28.28 23.27 10.90
C LEU A 962 27.75 21.82 11.03
N ASP A 963 27.25 21.44 12.19
CA ASP A 963 26.42 20.25 12.43
C ASP A 963 25.00 20.67 12.87
N PRO A 964 23.99 19.77 12.77
CA PRO A 964 22.64 20.07 13.22
C PRO A 964 22.61 20.65 14.64
N TYR A 965 21.84 21.71 14.79
CA TYR A 965 21.63 22.38 16.07
C TYR A 965 20.85 21.43 16.99
N LEU A 966 21.54 20.98 18.03
CA LEU A 966 21.00 20.12 19.07
C LEU A 966 21.30 20.76 20.41
N LYS A 967 20.25 21.01 21.20
CA LYS A 967 20.43 21.43 22.59
C LYS A 967 21.28 20.38 23.32
N GLY A 968 22.34 20.79 24.00
CA GLY A 968 23.27 19.91 24.71
C GLY A 968 24.69 19.86 24.15
N TRP A 969 24.99 20.55 23.03
CA TRP A 969 26.37 20.85 22.68
C TRP A 969 26.95 21.87 23.67
N GLN A 970 28.12 21.55 24.24
CA GLN A 970 28.82 22.37 25.21
C GLN A 970 30.26 22.58 24.79
N LEU A 971 30.78 23.79 25.01
CA LEU A 971 32.23 24.02 25.00
C LEU A 971 32.77 23.75 26.40
N ARG A 972 33.83 22.97 26.51
CA ARG A 972 34.49 22.64 27.78
C ARG A 972 35.98 22.95 27.69
N THR A 973 36.57 23.42 28.78
CA THR A 973 38.03 23.57 28.89
C THR A 973 38.70 22.21 29.14
N PRO A 974 40.04 22.10 29.11
CA PRO A 974 40.74 20.86 29.42
C PRO A 974 40.50 20.39 30.87
N SER A 975 40.22 21.32 31.80
CA SER A 975 39.83 21.03 33.17
C SER A 975 38.40 20.48 33.31
N GLY A 976 37.59 20.56 32.24
CA GLY A 976 36.20 20.10 32.19
C GLY A 976 35.16 21.18 32.51
N LYS A 977 35.58 22.42 32.78
CA LYS A 977 34.68 23.55 33.03
C LYS A 977 33.89 23.90 31.75
N VAL A 978 32.57 24.05 31.87
CA VAL A 978 31.73 24.47 30.74
C VAL A 978 31.92 25.96 30.48
N VAL A 979 32.20 26.31 29.23
CA VAL A 979 32.40 27.67 28.75
C VAL A 979 31.05 28.21 28.28
N PHE A 980 30.50 29.20 29.01
CA PHE A 980 29.28 29.93 28.68
C PHE A 980 28.04 29.06 28.42
N ASP A 981 27.47 28.48 29.49
CA ASP A 981 26.35 27.51 29.45
C ASP A 981 25.07 28.03 28.72
N ASN A 982 24.96 29.35 28.50
CA ASN A 982 23.82 30.00 27.82
C ASN A 982 24.14 30.70 26.47
N SER A 983 25.35 30.56 25.93
CA SER A 983 25.76 31.27 24.69
C SER A 983 25.49 30.50 23.38
N HIS A 984 24.81 29.34 23.47
CA HIS A 984 24.57 28.44 22.35
C HIS A 984 23.40 28.91 21.47
N GLU A 985 23.72 29.55 20.36
CA GLU A 985 22.77 30.10 19.39
C GLU A 985 22.69 29.25 18.11
N GLN A 986 21.61 29.42 17.35
CA GLN A 986 21.40 28.77 16.06
C GLN A 986 21.80 29.72 14.93
N VAL A 987 22.63 29.26 14.00
CA VAL A 987 23.05 30.01 12.80
C VAL A 987 22.63 29.28 11.53
N PHE A 988 22.39 30.01 10.43
CA PHE A 988 21.90 29.49 9.14
C PHE A 988 20.61 28.68 9.22
N GLY A 989 19.85 28.84 10.31
CA GLY A 989 18.64 28.05 10.53
C GLY A 989 18.90 26.56 10.77
N TYR A 990 20.15 26.12 10.96
CA TYR A 990 20.45 24.70 11.24
C TYR A 990 21.72 24.43 12.06
N ALA A 991 22.71 25.32 12.07
CA ALA A 991 24.02 25.09 12.68
C ALA A 991 24.12 25.70 14.09
N ASN A 992 25.23 25.42 14.79
CA ASN A 992 25.48 25.87 16.16
C ASN A 992 26.47 27.03 16.18
N SER A 993 26.31 27.98 17.11
CA SER A 993 27.27 29.06 17.32
C SER A 993 27.44 29.45 18.79
N TRP A 994 28.64 29.95 19.14
CA TRP A 994 28.98 30.50 20.46
C TRP A 994 29.74 31.81 20.32
N LYS A 995 29.35 32.84 21.08
CA LYS A 995 30.11 34.09 21.17
C LYS A 995 31.24 33.92 22.18
N LEU A 996 32.45 34.23 21.74
CA LEU A 996 33.67 34.15 22.55
C LEU A 996 34.18 35.57 22.79
N ASP A 997 34.03 36.06 24.02
CA ASP A 997 34.61 37.34 24.46
C ASP A 997 35.89 37.09 25.26
N PRO A 998 37.07 37.58 24.82
CA PRO A 998 38.32 37.49 25.58
C PRO A 998 38.24 38.02 27.01
N LEU A 999 37.40 39.02 27.29
CA LEU A 999 37.21 39.59 28.62
C LEU A 999 36.44 38.63 29.52
N ASP A 1000 35.30 38.13 29.06
CA ASP A 1000 34.50 37.15 29.80
C ASP A 1000 35.31 35.88 30.06
N ILE A 1001 36.09 35.43 29.09
CA ILE A 1001 37.00 34.28 29.25
C ILE A 1001 37.99 34.49 30.39
N LYS A 1002 38.63 35.67 30.47
CA LYS A 1002 39.64 35.96 31.51
C LYS A 1002 39.01 36.05 32.91
N VAL A 1003 37.74 36.44 32.99
CA VAL A 1003 36.97 36.54 34.23
C VAL A 1003 36.45 35.18 34.67
N ASP A 1004 35.89 34.41 33.73
CA ASP A 1004 35.13 33.20 34.04
C ASP A 1004 35.98 31.93 34.04
N LEU A 1005 37.13 31.88 33.37
CA LEU A 1005 37.99 30.70 33.30
C LEU A 1005 39.25 30.81 34.15
N ASP A 1006 39.75 29.67 34.63
CA ASP A 1006 41.01 29.61 35.35
C ASP A 1006 42.19 29.89 34.41
N LYS A 1007 43.26 30.52 34.91
CA LYS A 1007 44.46 30.84 34.11
C LYS A 1007 45.14 29.62 33.48
N THR A 1008 44.81 28.40 33.94
CA THR A 1008 45.31 27.15 33.36
C THR A 1008 44.56 26.73 32.09
N ASP A 1009 43.37 27.29 31.85
CA ASP A 1009 42.49 26.92 30.73
C ASP A 1009 42.65 27.84 29.51
N TYR A 1010 43.46 28.91 29.62
CA TYR A 1010 43.78 29.82 28.53
C TYR A 1010 45.23 30.30 28.59
N VAL A 1011 45.75 30.77 27.45
CA VAL A 1011 47.06 31.41 27.35
C VAL A 1011 46.86 32.85 26.91
N VAL A 1012 47.59 33.81 27.49
CA VAL A 1012 47.59 35.20 27.02
C VAL A 1012 48.95 35.49 26.41
N ASP A 1013 48.96 35.99 25.18
CA ASP A 1013 50.20 36.43 24.54
C ASP A 1013 50.59 37.86 24.91
N ASP A 1014 51.75 38.32 24.44
CA ASP A 1014 52.27 39.67 24.71
C ASP A 1014 51.36 40.79 24.21
N GLN A 1015 50.44 40.49 23.28
CA GLN A 1015 49.45 41.43 22.74
C GLN A 1015 48.09 41.33 23.45
N SER A 1016 48.03 40.68 24.62
CA SER A 1016 46.80 40.45 25.39
C SER A 1016 45.74 39.60 24.70
N ARG A 1017 46.10 38.90 23.60
CA ARG A 1017 45.21 37.99 22.87
C ARG A 1017 45.11 36.67 23.61
N VAL A 1018 43.95 36.05 23.54
CA VAL A 1018 43.64 34.84 24.30
C VAL A 1018 43.72 33.62 23.40
N GLY A 1019 44.59 32.67 23.73
CA GLY A 1019 44.63 31.33 23.17
C GLY A 1019 43.80 30.35 24.02
N LEU A 1020 43.06 29.46 23.35
CA LEU A 1020 42.17 28.49 23.99
C LEU A 1020 42.40 27.07 23.44
N ASP A 1021 42.29 26.07 24.31
CA ASP A 1021 42.18 24.66 23.95
C ASP A 1021 40.85 24.13 24.48
N LEU A 1022 39.84 24.11 23.62
CA LEU A 1022 38.46 23.75 23.96
C LEU A 1022 38.12 22.34 23.50
N ARG A 1023 37.13 21.76 24.16
CA ARG A 1023 36.44 20.53 23.76
C ARG A 1023 34.98 20.86 23.49
N LEU A 1024 34.56 20.70 22.25
CA LEU A 1024 33.14 20.75 21.91
C LEU A 1024 32.55 19.35 22.12
N TYR A 1025 31.69 19.22 23.13
CA TYR A 1025 31.17 17.95 23.62
C TYR A 1025 29.63 17.92 23.60
N PHE A 1026 29.04 16.83 23.13
CA PHE A 1026 27.60 16.63 23.17
C PHE A 1026 27.18 15.94 24.48
N GLN A 1027 26.78 16.74 25.46
CA GLN A 1027 26.44 16.31 26.82
C GLN A 1027 25.42 15.16 26.92
N PRO A 1028 24.39 15.06 26.04
CA PRO A 1028 23.47 13.92 26.10
C PRO A 1028 24.13 12.55 25.89
N TYR A 1029 25.35 12.50 25.35
CA TYR A 1029 26.13 11.26 25.26
C TYR A 1029 26.47 10.67 26.64
N ASP A 1030 26.48 11.47 27.71
CA ASP A 1030 26.69 11.01 29.10
C ASP A 1030 25.63 9.97 29.51
N TYR A 1031 24.42 10.03 28.92
CA TYR A 1031 23.34 9.07 29.16
C TYR A 1031 23.44 7.80 28.29
N TYR A 1032 24.30 7.78 27.26
CA TYR A 1032 24.38 6.67 26.32
C TYR A 1032 24.77 5.36 26.98
N VAL A 1033 25.91 5.33 27.68
CA VAL A 1033 26.40 4.10 28.34
C VAL A 1033 25.45 3.63 29.46
N PRO A 1034 24.97 4.49 30.39
CA PRO A 1034 24.01 4.07 31.40
C PRO A 1034 22.70 3.54 30.82
N SER A 1035 22.13 4.22 29.81
CA SER A 1035 20.86 3.81 29.22
C SER A 1035 20.96 2.47 28.46
N GLN A 1036 22.05 2.27 27.73
CA GLN A 1036 22.37 0.98 27.10
C GLN A 1036 22.54 -0.12 28.15
N THR A 1037 23.27 0.14 29.23
CA THR A 1037 23.49 -0.83 30.31
C THR A 1037 22.17 -1.26 30.95
N ILE A 1038 21.27 -0.31 31.22
CA ILE A 1038 19.93 -0.58 31.77
C ILE A 1038 19.12 -1.45 30.80
N SER A 1039 19.03 -1.07 29.53
CA SER A 1039 18.26 -1.85 28.56
C SER A 1039 18.84 -3.24 28.32
N VAL A 1040 20.15 -3.38 28.14
CA VAL A 1040 20.83 -4.67 27.95
C VAL A 1040 20.63 -5.57 29.19
N GLY A 1041 20.83 -5.03 30.39
CA GLY A 1041 20.56 -5.74 31.64
C GLY A 1041 19.10 -6.20 31.72
N ALA A 1042 18.15 -5.35 31.34
CA ALA A 1042 16.74 -5.69 31.30
C ALA A 1042 16.40 -6.78 30.26
N TYR A 1043 17.00 -6.73 29.06
CA TYR A 1043 16.85 -7.77 28.05
C TYR A 1043 17.33 -9.13 28.57
N LEU A 1044 18.52 -9.16 29.18
CA LEU A 1044 19.10 -10.38 29.74
C LEU A 1044 18.24 -10.93 30.90
N LEU A 1045 17.85 -10.09 31.85
CA LEU A 1045 17.01 -10.50 32.98
C LEU A 1045 15.64 -10.99 32.52
N ALA A 1046 15.01 -10.32 31.56
CA ALA A 1046 13.74 -10.73 30.99
C ALA A 1046 13.86 -12.06 30.22
N ALA A 1047 14.93 -12.25 29.44
CA ALA A 1047 15.18 -13.51 28.75
C ALA A 1047 15.42 -14.67 29.73
N VAL A 1048 16.28 -14.46 30.74
CA VAL A 1048 16.53 -15.45 31.81
C VAL A 1048 15.24 -15.76 32.57
N TYR A 1049 14.43 -14.75 32.91
CA TYR A 1049 13.15 -14.94 33.59
C TYR A 1049 12.17 -15.79 32.75
N VAL A 1050 12.08 -15.52 31.44
CA VAL A 1050 11.25 -16.30 30.53
C VAL A 1050 11.75 -17.74 30.44
N ILE A 1051 13.05 -17.96 30.20
CA ILE A 1051 13.66 -19.30 30.10
C ILE A 1051 13.47 -20.08 31.40
N TRP A 1052 13.82 -19.48 32.55
CA TRP A 1052 13.63 -20.08 33.86
C TRP A 1052 12.17 -20.45 34.13
N SER A 1053 11.22 -19.58 33.77
CA SER A 1053 9.79 -19.83 33.93
C SER A 1053 9.27 -20.97 33.04
N PHE A 1054 9.88 -21.19 31.86
CA PHE A 1054 9.57 -22.33 30.99
C PHE A 1054 10.18 -23.64 31.50
N LEU A 1055 11.40 -23.60 32.03
CA LEU A 1055 12.12 -24.77 32.53
C LEU A 1055 11.64 -25.22 33.92
N LYS A 1056 11.07 -24.31 34.72
CA LYS A 1056 10.58 -24.62 36.07
C LYS A 1056 9.59 -25.80 35.97
N PRO A 1057 9.89 -26.95 36.58
CA PRO A 1057 9.01 -28.10 36.50
C PRO A 1057 7.64 -27.68 37.04
N LYS A 1058 6.58 -28.06 36.31
CA LYS A 1058 5.22 -27.86 36.80
C LYS A 1058 5.13 -28.66 38.09
N ARG A 1059 5.25 -27.99 39.25
CA ARG A 1059 4.87 -28.60 40.53
C ARG A 1059 3.47 -29.11 40.28
N ALA A 1060 3.29 -30.43 40.30
CA ALA A 1060 1.98 -31.04 40.28
C ALA A 1060 1.26 -30.43 41.48
N TRP A 1061 0.37 -29.48 41.21
CA TRP A 1061 -0.55 -28.97 42.22
C TRP A 1061 -1.42 -30.18 42.56
N ARG A 1062 -1.03 -30.91 43.60
CA ARG A 1062 -1.89 -31.86 44.28
C ARG A 1062 -2.99 -31.02 44.93
N SER A 1063 -4.08 -30.86 44.21
CA SER A 1063 -5.39 -30.43 44.70
C SER A 1063 -6.43 -31.25 43.99
#